data_AF-A0A942M0R7-F1
#
_entry.id   AF-A0A942M0R7-F1
#
_cell.length_a   1.000
_cell.length_b   1.000
_cell.length_c   1.000
_cell.angle_alpha   90.00
_cell.angle_beta   90.00
_cell.angle_gamma   90.00
#
_symmetry.space_group_name_H-M   'P 1'
#
loop_
_entity.id
_entity.type
_entity.pdbx_description
1 polymer ?
#
loop_
_entity_poly.entity_id
_entity_poly.type
_entity_poly.pdbx_seq_one_letter_code
_entity_poly.pdbx_strand_id
1 'polypeptide(L)'
;MSATGKNTILVPTDFTSIADCAIMNSLEIASKFDLNVCLLHVVSKNASNEEKQHIEDQLSRLSEKHSKKFDVRITYHIKEGSIFSAITNTVSEVSAELIVIGIHGTHKDKDILGSFAYNVICSSQVPVMVVKKCHETPEEGTIVVPVDFTQDVHPAVELSIKFASVIKCAVHVTGVLFSKSSLYDTIVSREKKESVLQKIADKIKKEGINVKADILIKPKTILVPTDFTPVAAKALEHAIELAKNVERKICLLHVIGKNTKESTKEKVEHQLKHIAEEAHKRHGVEISYLIKIGGIFDVITDTVSEISAGMMVIGFHGRQGVEHITSGFAYTVIRNSAVPVMVVKKTHLDISDNHIVVPINFPHERIEKVNKAIKFAKAFDCLVHVIGVLHINEISSKNEKAALLKSINDYLISKGVRYLSEVLIKSNSLLVPIDFTREANYAINYATEIAKKSGKNICLLNVLKENIKDSEKKDIETSLEQTAHSIHKRSGVITSFIAETGSIYDVITETASEISADLIIMGIHGKKGLQHIMGSNAFKVVKSSKVPVLVVKNDFPKNNINNIIIPLSIEHESTQKVFKAIDFARYFGSTIHLTGFLHSKGSVYKIEKEALIKNVASHIENTGIKIQSEILHVSKTNAESKFLDYANKNNADIIIVVAKRSSKFSEILGQNFAEQIIDKSDIPVLNIIPYAEFDEDETYSVGPFVDPLGLMRKE
;
A
#
# COMPACT_ATOMS: atom_id res chain seq x y z
N MET A 1 -63.24 -14.04 11.80
CA MET A 1 -63.56 -15.48 11.65
C MET A 1 -62.29 -16.20 11.22
N SER A 2 -61.88 -17.19 12.02
CA SER A 2 -60.70 -18.09 11.97
C SER A 2 -59.36 -17.60 11.37
N ALA A 3 -58.43 -17.26 12.27
CA ALA A 3 -56.99 -17.25 12.06
C ALA A 3 -56.44 -18.69 11.99
N THR A 4 -56.59 -19.35 10.83
CA THR A 4 -55.98 -20.67 10.54
C THR A 4 -55.58 -20.76 9.07
N GLY A 5 -54.80 -19.80 8.58
CA GLY A 5 -54.10 -19.92 7.30
C GLY A 5 -52.74 -20.56 7.52
N LYS A 6 -52.38 -21.62 6.77
CA LYS A 6 -51.01 -22.16 6.77
C LYS A 6 -50.03 -21.05 6.35
N ASN A 7 -48.87 -21.01 6.99
CA ASN A 7 -47.82 -20.02 6.70
C ASN A 7 -47.32 -20.19 5.25
N THR A 8 -46.83 -19.10 4.65
CA THR A 8 -46.54 -19.05 3.20
C THR A 8 -45.05 -18.86 2.93
N ILE A 9 -44.52 -19.55 1.93
CA ILE A 9 -43.22 -19.27 1.30
C ILE A 9 -43.45 -18.37 0.10
N LEU A 10 -42.80 -17.21 0.04
CA LEU A 10 -42.83 -16.31 -1.11
C LEU A 10 -41.70 -16.64 -2.07
N VAL A 11 -42.02 -16.88 -3.34
CA VAL A 11 -41.03 -17.22 -4.37
C VAL A 11 -41.17 -16.27 -5.56
N PRO A 12 -40.30 -15.24 -5.65
CA PRO A 12 -40.21 -14.41 -6.84
C PRO A 12 -39.72 -15.23 -8.03
N THR A 13 -40.36 -15.10 -9.18
CA THR A 13 -39.98 -15.80 -10.41
C THR A 13 -39.94 -14.87 -11.61
N ASP A 14 -38.94 -15.07 -12.46
CA ASP A 14 -38.78 -14.46 -13.77
C ASP A 14 -38.86 -15.52 -14.90
N PHE A 15 -39.34 -16.72 -14.57
CA PHE A 15 -39.40 -17.90 -15.45
C PHE A 15 -38.05 -18.37 -15.97
N THR A 16 -36.95 -17.98 -15.32
CA THR A 16 -35.63 -18.57 -15.60
C THR A 16 -35.49 -19.95 -14.96
N SER A 17 -34.58 -20.76 -15.49
CA SER A 17 -34.28 -22.09 -14.94
C SER A 17 -33.82 -22.06 -13.47
N ILE A 18 -33.24 -20.95 -13.04
CA ILE A 18 -32.80 -20.74 -11.65
C ILE A 18 -33.97 -20.34 -10.74
N ALA A 19 -34.91 -19.55 -11.23
CA ALA A 19 -36.17 -19.31 -10.53
C ALA A 19 -36.98 -20.61 -10.41
N ASP A 20 -37.00 -21.44 -11.44
CA ASP A 20 -37.61 -22.78 -11.36
C ASP A 20 -36.95 -23.65 -10.28
N CYS A 21 -35.62 -23.59 -10.14
CA CYS A 21 -34.94 -24.27 -9.03
C CYS A 21 -35.39 -23.75 -7.66
N ALA A 22 -35.59 -22.43 -7.51
CA ALA A 22 -36.11 -21.85 -6.28
C ALA A 22 -37.56 -22.32 -6.00
N ILE A 23 -38.41 -22.40 -7.02
CA ILE A 23 -39.77 -22.94 -6.90
C ILE A 23 -39.73 -24.40 -6.43
N MET A 24 -38.92 -25.24 -7.07
CA MET A 24 -38.82 -26.67 -6.72
C MET A 24 -38.34 -26.88 -5.28
N ASN A 25 -37.30 -26.16 -4.84
CA ASN A 25 -36.84 -26.22 -3.45
C ASN A 25 -37.92 -25.75 -2.48
N SER A 26 -38.66 -24.70 -2.83
CA SER A 26 -39.74 -24.17 -2.00
C SER A 26 -40.87 -25.18 -1.83
N LEU A 27 -41.20 -25.94 -2.87
CA LEU A 27 -42.26 -26.96 -2.82
C LEU A 27 -41.88 -28.16 -1.97
N GLU A 28 -40.62 -28.58 -2.00
CA GLU A 28 -40.11 -29.65 -1.14
C GLU A 28 -40.05 -29.23 0.34
N ILE A 29 -39.69 -27.97 0.61
CA ILE A 29 -39.78 -27.42 1.95
C ILE A 29 -41.24 -27.33 2.38
N ALA A 30 -42.10 -26.76 1.54
CA ALA A 30 -43.50 -26.56 1.85
C ALA A 30 -44.24 -27.86 2.14
N SER A 31 -43.97 -28.94 1.38
CA SER A 31 -44.60 -30.24 1.62
C SER A 31 -44.18 -30.87 2.95
N LYS A 32 -42.92 -30.69 3.37
CA LYS A 32 -42.42 -31.24 4.64
C LYS A 32 -42.80 -30.40 5.87
N PHE A 33 -43.02 -29.10 5.69
CA PHE A 33 -43.37 -28.16 6.77
C PHE A 33 -44.85 -27.78 6.81
N ASP A 34 -45.68 -28.38 5.95
CA ASP A 34 -47.10 -28.08 5.80
C ASP A 34 -47.39 -26.58 5.52
N LEU A 35 -46.63 -26.01 4.58
CA LEU A 35 -46.71 -24.59 4.20
C LEU A 35 -47.41 -24.39 2.86
N ASN A 36 -47.91 -23.18 2.62
CA ASN A 36 -48.33 -22.74 1.30
C ASN A 36 -47.14 -22.16 0.52
N VAL A 37 -47.24 -22.11 -0.81
CA VAL A 37 -46.28 -21.39 -1.66
C VAL A 37 -47.02 -20.30 -2.43
N CYS A 38 -46.51 -19.07 -2.39
CA CYS A 38 -46.97 -17.97 -3.23
C CYS A 38 -45.90 -17.59 -4.25
N LEU A 39 -46.20 -17.75 -5.53
CA LEU A 39 -45.35 -17.29 -6.62
C LEU A 39 -45.60 -15.80 -6.87
N LEU A 40 -44.53 -15.01 -7.03
CA LEU A 40 -44.64 -13.59 -7.34
C LEU A 40 -43.93 -13.28 -8.65
N HIS A 41 -44.67 -12.68 -9.59
CA HIS A 41 -44.07 -12.10 -10.80
C HIS A 41 -44.29 -10.59 -10.81
N VAL A 42 -43.28 -9.84 -11.26
CA VAL A 42 -43.33 -8.38 -11.27
C VAL A 42 -43.22 -7.88 -12.71
N VAL A 43 -44.25 -7.19 -13.17
CA VAL A 43 -44.31 -6.61 -14.50
C VAL A 43 -43.98 -5.12 -14.48
N SER A 44 -43.52 -4.60 -15.62
CA SER A 44 -43.36 -3.16 -15.80
C SER A 44 -44.70 -2.43 -15.66
N LYS A 45 -44.69 -1.18 -15.19
CA LYS A 45 -45.89 -0.34 -15.11
C LYS A 45 -46.59 -0.12 -16.46
N ASN A 46 -45.85 -0.32 -17.55
CA ASN A 46 -46.36 -0.16 -18.91
C ASN A 46 -46.68 -1.51 -19.59
N ALA A 47 -46.70 -2.61 -18.83
CA ALA A 47 -47.00 -3.93 -19.39
C ALA A 47 -48.42 -3.98 -19.97
N SER A 48 -48.52 -4.48 -21.21
CA SER A 48 -49.78 -4.64 -21.92
C SER A 48 -50.68 -5.69 -21.26
N ASN A 49 -51.98 -5.63 -21.55
CA ASN A 49 -52.91 -6.65 -21.05
C ASN A 49 -52.59 -8.05 -21.61
N GLU A 50 -52.08 -8.13 -22.84
CA GLU A 50 -51.65 -9.40 -23.46
C GLU A 50 -50.45 -10.01 -22.72
N GLU A 51 -49.45 -9.20 -22.36
CA GLU A 51 -48.30 -9.66 -21.57
C GLU A 51 -48.73 -10.16 -20.18
N LYS A 52 -49.63 -9.43 -19.50
CA LYS A 52 -50.16 -9.84 -18.20
C LYS A 52 -50.92 -11.16 -18.29
N GLN A 53 -51.77 -11.32 -19.30
CA GLN A 53 -52.52 -12.56 -19.54
C GLN A 53 -51.57 -13.73 -19.82
N HIS A 54 -50.50 -13.51 -20.59
CA HIS A 54 -49.50 -14.54 -20.87
C HIS A 54 -48.79 -15.02 -19.60
N ILE A 55 -48.42 -14.08 -18.72
CA ILE A 55 -47.76 -14.37 -17.44
C ILE A 55 -48.71 -15.11 -16.49
N GLU A 56 -49.98 -14.72 -16.44
CA GLU A 56 -51.01 -15.39 -15.65
C GLU A 56 -51.21 -16.84 -16.10
N ASP A 57 -51.29 -17.09 -17.41
CA ASP A 57 -51.38 -18.44 -17.96
C ASP A 57 -50.16 -19.31 -17.58
N GLN A 58 -48.95 -18.73 -17.59
CA GLN A 58 -47.73 -19.44 -17.19
C GLN A 58 -47.73 -19.79 -15.69
N LEU A 59 -48.09 -18.83 -14.83
CA LEU A 59 -48.17 -19.06 -13.39
C LEU A 59 -49.25 -20.09 -13.04
N SER A 60 -50.43 -20.01 -13.66
CA SER A 60 -51.51 -20.97 -13.43
C SER A 60 -51.09 -22.40 -13.80
N ARG A 61 -50.44 -22.56 -14.96
CA ARG A 61 -49.89 -23.87 -15.39
C ARG A 61 -48.85 -24.41 -14.42
N LEU A 62 -47.93 -23.57 -13.93
CA LEU A 62 -46.94 -23.96 -12.93
C LEU A 62 -47.61 -24.38 -11.63
N SER A 63 -48.56 -23.60 -11.12
CA SER A 63 -49.30 -23.90 -9.90
C SER A 63 -50.08 -25.21 -9.99
N GLU A 64 -50.83 -25.44 -11.06
CA GLU A 64 -51.61 -26.67 -11.23
C GLU A 64 -50.73 -27.91 -11.35
N LYS A 65 -49.64 -27.82 -12.14
CA LYS A 65 -48.70 -28.93 -12.36
C LYS A 65 -48.06 -29.37 -11.04
N HIS A 66 -47.67 -28.42 -10.20
CA HIS A 66 -46.86 -28.70 -9.01
C HIS A 66 -47.70 -28.90 -7.74
N SER A 67 -48.90 -28.30 -7.65
CA SER A 67 -49.73 -28.41 -6.44
C SER A 67 -50.13 -29.86 -6.16
N LYS A 68 -50.56 -30.61 -7.18
CA LYS A 68 -50.90 -32.04 -7.04
C LYS A 68 -49.67 -32.92 -6.77
N LYS A 69 -48.53 -32.58 -7.38
CA LYS A 69 -47.30 -33.38 -7.27
C LYS A 69 -46.72 -33.35 -5.86
N PHE A 70 -46.79 -32.20 -5.20
CA PHE A 70 -46.17 -31.98 -3.88
C PHE A 70 -47.17 -31.96 -2.73
N ASP A 71 -48.48 -32.06 -3.00
CA ASP A 71 -49.56 -31.87 -2.02
C ASP A 71 -49.45 -30.53 -1.26
N VAL A 72 -49.14 -29.47 -2.02
CA VAL A 72 -48.92 -28.11 -1.52
C VAL A 72 -49.89 -27.15 -2.21
N ARG A 73 -50.52 -26.26 -1.44
CA ARG A 73 -51.33 -25.18 -2.03
C ARG A 73 -50.40 -24.11 -2.60
N ILE A 74 -50.50 -23.89 -3.91
CA ILE A 74 -49.73 -22.88 -4.64
C ILE A 74 -50.67 -21.76 -5.08
N THR A 75 -50.40 -20.53 -4.65
CA THR A 75 -51.04 -19.30 -5.13
C THR A 75 -50.06 -18.47 -5.93
N TYR A 76 -50.53 -17.46 -6.68
CA TYR A 76 -49.64 -16.56 -7.40
C TYR A 76 -50.16 -15.11 -7.40
N HIS A 77 -49.25 -14.14 -7.37
CA HIS A 77 -49.53 -12.71 -7.44
C HIS A 77 -48.73 -12.10 -8.60
N ILE A 78 -49.38 -11.22 -9.37
CA ILE A 78 -48.74 -10.37 -10.38
C ILE A 78 -48.77 -8.93 -9.86
N LYS A 79 -47.61 -8.29 -9.74
CA LYS A 79 -47.48 -6.91 -9.24
C LYS A 79 -46.82 -6.01 -10.27
N GLU A 80 -47.16 -4.74 -10.27
CA GLU A 80 -46.56 -3.74 -11.15
C GLU A 80 -45.49 -2.91 -10.43
N GLY A 81 -44.37 -2.64 -11.12
CA GLY A 81 -43.39 -1.65 -10.68
C GLY A 81 -42.03 -2.23 -10.30
N SER A 82 -41.44 -1.69 -9.23
CA SER A 82 -40.10 -2.12 -8.78
C SER A 82 -40.18 -3.52 -8.18
N ILE A 83 -39.32 -4.43 -8.67
CA ILE A 83 -39.22 -5.82 -8.18
C ILE A 83 -39.02 -5.83 -6.66
N PHE A 84 -38.13 -4.96 -6.16
CA PHE A 84 -37.83 -4.87 -4.74
C PHE A 84 -39.08 -4.49 -3.91
N SER A 85 -39.79 -3.43 -4.31
CA SER A 85 -41.00 -2.98 -3.60
C SER A 85 -42.14 -3.98 -3.69
N ALA A 86 -42.28 -4.65 -4.82
CA ALA A 86 -43.28 -5.69 -5.01
C ALA A 86 -43.04 -6.89 -4.09
N ILE A 87 -41.78 -7.34 -3.95
CA ILE A 87 -41.42 -8.40 -3.01
C ILE A 87 -41.73 -7.97 -1.58
N THR A 88 -41.24 -6.81 -1.12
CA THR A 88 -41.43 -6.37 0.27
C THR A 88 -42.91 -6.20 0.64
N ASN A 89 -43.72 -5.66 -0.27
CA ASN A 89 -45.15 -5.48 -0.02
C ASN A 89 -45.88 -6.83 0.01
N THR A 90 -45.52 -7.75 -0.89
CA THR A 90 -46.18 -9.06 -0.97
C THR A 90 -45.89 -9.93 0.26
N VAL A 91 -44.70 -9.81 0.88
CA VAL A 91 -44.37 -10.51 2.13
C VAL A 91 -45.43 -10.29 3.19
N SER A 92 -45.84 -9.04 3.42
CA SER A 92 -46.87 -8.70 4.40
C SER A 92 -48.28 -9.10 3.94
N GLU A 93 -48.58 -8.99 2.64
CA GLU A 93 -49.90 -9.35 2.09
C GLU A 93 -50.23 -10.84 2.22
N VAL A 94 -49.22 -11.71 2.05
CA VAL A 94 -49.42 -13.17 2.06
C VAL A 94 -48.97 -13.84 3.37
N SER A 95 -48.61 -13.02 4.37
CA SER A 95 -48.01 -13.48 5.63
C SER A 95 -46.85 -14.45 5.39
N ALA A 96 -45.94 -14.06 4.50
CA ALA A 96 -44.79 -14.91 4.17
C ALA A 96 -43.84 -15.01 5.36
N GLU A 97 -43.35 -16.20 5.66
CA GLU A 97 -42.35 -16.44 6.72
C GLU A 97 -40.95 -16.76 6.16
N LEU A 98 -40.86 -16.96 4.85
CA LEU A 98 -39.62 -17.25 4.13
C LEU A 98 -39.72 -16.69 2.71
N ILE A 99 -38.67 -16.03 2.25
CA ILE A 99 -38.49 -15.69 0.83
C ILE A 99 -37.48 -16.66 0.23
N VAL A 100 -37.79 -17.27 -0.92
CA VAL A 100 -36.83 -18.11 -1.64
C VAL A 100 -36.55 -17.47 -3.00
N ILE A 101 -35.28 -17.12 -3.25
CA ILE A 101 -34.84 -16.50 -4.50
C ILE A 101 -33.77 -17.34 -5.19
N GLY A 102 -33.89 -17.47 -6.51
CA GLY A 102 -32.84 -18.05 -7.34
C GLY A 102 -31.75 -17.01 -7.68
N ILE A 103 -30.47 -17.40 -7.69
CA ILE A 103 -29.37 -16.53 -8.16
C ILE A 103 -28.52 -17.18 -9.25
N HIS A 104 -28.16 -16.38 -10.24
CA HIS A 104 -27.21 -16.78 -11.28
C HIS A 104 -25.78 -16.59 -10.79
N GLY A 105 -25.02 -17.68 -10.69
CA GLY A 105 -23.56 -17.61 -10.56
C GLY A 105 -22.93 -17.48 -11.94
N THR A 106 -22.30 -16.35 -12.24
CA THR A 106 -21.47 -16.23 -13.46
C THR A 106 -20.32 -17.23 -13.37
N HIS A 107 -20.07 -17.98 -14.46
CA HIS A 107 -19.13 -19.12 -14.54
C HIS A 107 -17.68 -18.89 -14.06
N LYS A 108 -17.30 -17.67 -13.68
CA LYS A 108 -15.96 -17.32 -13.17
C LYS A 108 -15.89 -17.05 -11.67
N ASP A 109 -17.01 -16.75 -11.00
CA ASP A 109 -17.05 -16.44 -9.57
C ASP A 109 -18.18 -17.21 -8.89
N LYS A 110 -17.86 -18.34 -8.27
CA LYS A 110 -18.84 -19.21 -7.60
C LYS A 110 -19.44 -18.59 -6.32
N ASP A 111 -18.89 -17.47 -5.85
CA ASP A 111 -19.13 -16.94 -4.51
C ASP A 111 -19.81 -15.56 -4.46
N ILE A 112 -20.16 -14.95 -5.60
CA ILE A 112 -20.80 -13.62 -5.60
C ILE A 112 -22.32 -13.76 -5.43
N LEU A 113 -22.84 -13.17 -4.35
CA LEU A 113 -24.26 -12.89 -4.16
C LEU A 113 -24.63 -11.71 -5.08
N GLY A 114 -25.56 -11.90 -6.02
CA GLY A 114 -25.98 -10.81 -6.92
C GLY A 114 -26.49 -9.59 -6.14
N SER A 115 -26.28 -8.38 -6.67
CA SER A 115 -26.66 -7.11 -6.00
C SER A 115 -28.14 -7.06 -5.61
N PHE A 116 -29.01 -7.67 -6.41
CA PHE A 116 -30.43 -7.79 -6.10
C PHE A 116 -30.70 -8.69 -4.88
N ALA A 117 -30.12 -9.89 -4.85
CA ALA A 117 -30.27 -10.82 -3.73
C ALA A 117 -29.71 -10.22 -2.43
N TYR A 118 -28.58 -9.52 -2.51
CA TYR A 118 -28.01 -8.78 -1.40
C TYR A 118 -29.00 -7.73 -0.84
N ASN A 119 -29.61 -6.92 -1.71
CA ASN A 119 -30.56 -5.90 -1.27
C ASN A 119 -31.80 -6.50 -0.60
N VAL A 120 -32.32 -7.62 -1.12
CA VAL A 120 -33.44 -8.35 -0.51
C VAL A 120 -33.03 -8.90 0.86
N ILE A 121 -31.85 -9.53 0.97
CA ILE A 121 -31.32 -10.04 2.25
C ILE A 121 -31.19 -8.91 3.30
N CYS A 122 -30.63 -7.77 2.92
CA CYS A 122 -30.39 -6.66 3.84
C CYS A 122 -31.68 -5.95 4.31
N SER A 123 -32.76 -6.04 3.55
CA SER A 123 -33.97 -5.27 3.80
C SER A 123 -35.18 -6.11 4.18
N SER A 124 -35.10 -7.43 4.04
CA SER A 124 -36.19 -8.35 4.35
C SER A 124 -36.42 -8.42 5.86
N GLN A 125 -37.69 -8.41 6.25
CA GLN A 125 -38.11 -8.62 7.64
C GLN A 125 -38.27 -10.11 8.00
N VAL A 126 -38.15 -10.99 7.00
CA VAL A 126 -38.24 -12.45 7.16
C VAL A 126 -37.00 -13.12 6.57
N PRO A 127 -36.65 -14.35 6.99
CA PRO A 127 -35.53 -15.09 6.43
C PRO A 127 -35.57 -15.17 4.91
N VAL A 128 -34.39 -15.10 4.27
CA VAL A 128 -34.23 -15.21 2.81
C VAL A 128 -33.34 -16.41 2.51
N MET A 129 -33.88 -17.39 1.78
CA MET A 129 -33.13 -18.53 1.25
C MET A 129 -32.73 -18.26 -0.19
N VAL A 130 -31.45 -18.49 -0.48
CA VAL A 130 -30.85 -18.25 -1.79
C VAL A 130 -30.50 -19.57 -2.46
N VAL A 131 -31.09 -19.82 -3.63
CA VAL A 131 -30.92 -21.07 -4.39
C VAL A 131 -30.00 -20.83 -5.58
N LYS A 132 -28.81 -21.46 -5.58
CA LYS A 132 -27.81 -21.35 -6.65
C LYS A 132 -27.97 -22.42 -7.75
N LYS A 133 -28.44 -23.62 -7.39
CA LYS A 133 -28.59 -24.76 -8.30
C LYS A 133 -29.74 -25.66 -7.83
N CYS A 134 -30.39 -26.33 -8.78
CA CYS A 134 -31.24 -27.48 -8.49
C CYS A 134 -30.36 -28.63 -7.99
N HIS A 135 -30.55 -29.04 -6.74
CA HIS A 135 -30.00 -30.27 -6.20
C HIS A 135 -31.16 -31.23 -5.92
N GLU A 136 -30.96 -32.53 -6.12
CA GLU A 136 -31.78 -33.52 -5.45
C GLU A 136 -31.55 -33.35 -3.94
N THR A 137 -32.63 -33.32 -3.14
CA THR A 137 -32.51 -33.19 -1.68
C THR A 137 -31.52 -34.22 -1.16
N PRO A 138 -30.39 -33.81 -0.59
CA PRO A 138 -29.44 -34.76 -0.07
C PRO A 138 -30.03 -35.35 1.21
N GLU A 139 -30.32 -36.65 1.20
CA GLU A 139 -30.56 -37.41 2.43
C GLU A 139 -29.35 -37.33 3.39
N GLU A 140 -28.18 -36.90 2.90
CA GLU A 140 -26.93 -36.70 3.62
C GLU A 140 -26.39 -35.24 3.54
N GLY A 141 -27.28 -34.24 3.57
CA GLY A 141 -26.88 -32.83 3.52
C GLY A 141 -26.22 -32.31 4.80
N THR A 142 -25.53 -31.17 4.74
CA THR A 142 -25.10 -30.41 5.92
C THR A 142 -25.50 -28.94 5.79
N ILE A 143 -26.25 -28.42 6.76
CA ILE A 143 -26.54 -26.99 6.88
C ILE A 143 -25.36 -26.31 7.57
N VAL A 144 -24.69 -25.39 6.87
CA VAL A 144 -23.59 -24.62 7.45
C VAL A 144 -24.12 -23.33 8.07
N VAL A 145 -23.82 -23.11 9.35
CA VAL A 145 -24.28 -21.93 10.12
C VAL A 145 -23.06 -21.12 10.56
N PRO A 146 -22.73 -20.02 9.85
CA PRO A 146 -21.66 -19.13 10.28
C PRO A 146 -22.09 -18.32 11.51
N VAL A 147 -21.22 -18.23 12.51
CA VAL A 147 -21.43 -17.53 13.78
C VAL A 147 -20.35 -16.46 13.95
N ASP A 148 -20.73 -15.19 13.95
CA ASP A 148 -19.80 -14.07 14.14
C ASP A 148 -19.56 -13.69 15.62
N PHE A 149 -20.17 -14.43 16.54
CA PHE A 149 -20.11 -14.24 17.99
C PHE A 149 -20.78 -12.96 18.51
N THR A 150 -21.67 -12.34 17.71
CA THR A 150 -22.55 -11.26 18.16
C THR A 150 -23.76 -11.81 18.94
N GLN A 151 -24.55 -10.95 19.60
CA GLN A 151 -25.74 -11.39 20.35
C GLN A 151 -26.87 -11.92 19.44
N ASP A 152 -26.81 -11.63 18.13
CA ASP A 152 -27.88 -11.87 17.14
C ASP A 152 -27.81 -13.25 16.45
N VAL A 153 -26.97 -14.17 16.94
CA VAL A 153 -26.76 -15.49 16.30
C VAL A 153 -27.94 -16.46 16.51
N HIS A 154 -28.82 -16.16 17.46
CA HIS A 154 -29.92 -17.04 17.87
C HIS A 154 -30.91 -17.45 16.75
N PRO A 155 -31.42 -16.53 15.91
CA PRO A 155 -32.44 -16.87 14.91
C PRO A 155 -31.93 -17.81 13.80
N ALA A 156 -30.70 -17.60 13.33
CA ALA A 156 -30.11 -18.44 12.28
C ALA A 156 -29.87 -19.88 12.76
N VAL A 157 -29.41 -20.03 14.00
CA VAL A 157 -29.24 -21.35 14.65
C VAL A 157 -30.60 -22.04 14.81
N GLU A 158 -31.63 -21.34 15.30
CA GLU A 158 -32.96 -21.92 15.48
C GLU A 158 -33.60 -22.34 14.16
N LEU A 159 -33.43 -21.53 13.12
CA LEU A 159 -33.86 -21.88 11.78
C LEU A 159 -33.13 -23.12 11.28
N SER A 160 -31.82 -23.21 11.47
CA SER A 160 -31.04 -24.38 11.07
C SER A 160 -31.49 -25.67 11.75
N ILE A 161 -31.88 -25.61 13.04
CA ILE A 161 -32.42 -26.73 13.79
C ILE A 161 -33.75 -27.19 13.20
N LYS A 162 -34.67 -26.25 12.95
CA LYS A 162 -35.97 -26.55 12.33
C LYS A 162 -35.80 -27.20 10.95
N PHE A 163 -34.92 -26.66 10.11
CA PHE A 163 -34.64 -27.23 8.79
C PHE A 163 -34.00 -28.61 8.89
N ALA A 164 -32.99 -28.79 9.75
CA ALA A 164 -32.28 -30.05 9.89
C ALA A 164 -33.15 -31.18 10.46
N SER A 165 -34.04 -30.89 11.41
CA SER A 165 -34.93 -31.91 12.00
C SER A 165 -35.92 -32.48 10.97
N VAL A 166 -36.42 -31.63 10.06
CA VAL A 166 -37.42 -32.02 9.06
C VAL A 166 -36.78 -32.64 7.82
N ILE A 167 -35.64 -32.12 7.39
CA ILE A 167 -34.94 -32.62 6.19
C ILE A 167 -34.01 -33.80 6.53
N LYS A 168 -33.76 -34.06 7.82
CA LYS A 168 -32.86 -35.11 8.35
C LYS A 168 -31.40 -34.94 7.90
N CYS A 169 -30.92 -33.70 7.90
CA CYS A 169 -29.53 -33.38 7.54
C CYS A 169 -28.69 -32.97 8.75
N ALA A 170 -27.37 -33.04 8.62
CA ALA A 170 -26.46 -32.59 9.67
C ALA A 170 -26.41 -31.05 9.73
N VAL A 171 -25.93 -30.49 10.85
CA VAL A 171 -25.64 -29.06 11.00
C VAL A 171 -24.14 -28.88 11.27
N HIS A 172 -23.50 -27.95 10.57
CA HIS A 172 -22.13 -27.54 10.85
C HIS A 172 -22.13 -26.07 11.27
N VAL A 173 -21.96 -25.82 12.57
CA VAL A 173 -21.84 -24.47 13.12
C VAL A 173 -20.38 -24.06 13.06
N THR A 174 -20.07 -22.95 12.38
CA THR A 174 -18.69 -22.49 12.23
C THR A 174 -18.51 -21.06 12.71
N GLY A 175 -17.59 -20.84 13.64
CA GLY A 175 -17.27 -19.52 14.17
C GLY A 175 -16.44 -18.70 13.18
N VAL A 176 -16.97 -17.58 12.69
CA VAL A 176 -16.28 -16.68 11.77
C VAL A 176 -15.52 -15.61 12.56
N LEU A 177 -14.19 -15.64 12.46
CA LEU A 177 -13.33 -14.63 13.06
C LEU A 177 -12.98 -13.56 12.03
N PHE A 178 -13.52 -12.36 12.19
CA PHE A 178 -13.15 -11.24 11.34
C PHE A 178 -11.69 -10.81 11.61
N SER A 179 -10.87 -10.88 10.56
CA SER A 179 -9.45 -10.51 10.51
C SER A 179 -9.20 -8.99 10.64
N LYS A 180 -9.83 -8.31 11.61
CA LYS A 180 -9.48 -6.94 12.01
C LYS A 180 -8.94 -6.86 13.45
N SER A 181 -9.20 -7.86 14.29
CA SER A 181 -8.63 -7.93 15.64
C SER A 181 -7.31 -8.70 15.65
N SER A 182 -6.41 -8.33 16.57
CA SER A 182 -5.08 -8.91 16.67
C SER A 182 -5.13 -10.45 16.83
N LEU A 183 -4.09 -11.13 16.37
CA LEU A 183 -3.86 -12.57 16.63
C LEU A 183 -3.96 -12.93 18.12
N TYR A 184 -3.73 -11.98 19.03
CA TYR A 184 -3.81 -12.21 20.48
C TYR A 184 -5.26 -12.17 20.99
N ASP A 185 -6.08 -11.22 20.52
CA ASP A 185 -7.53 -11.23 20.82
C ASP A 185 -8.19 -12.49 20.28
N THR A 186 -7.71 -13.00 19.15
CA THR A 186 -8.22 -14.23 18.54
C THR A 186 -7.88 -15.48 19.36
N ILE A 187 -6.70 -15.53 19.98
CA ILE A 187 -6.24 -16.65 20.82
C ILE A 187 -6.83 -16.57 22.23
N VAL A 188 -6.84 -15.39 22.86
CA VAL A 188 -7.39 -15.19 24.22
C VAL A 188 -8.92 -15.22 24.22
N SER A 189 -9.59 -14.85 23.13
CA SER A 189 -11.04 -15.06 22.97
C SER A 189 -11.41 -16.48 22.52
N ARG A 190 -10.44 -17.35 22.20
CA ARG A 190 -10.69 -18.67 21.62
C ARG A 190 -11.46 -19.58 22.58
N GLU A 191 -10.99 -19.76 23.81
CA GLU A 191 -11.67 -20.63 24.80
C GLU A 191 -13.10 -20.16 25.09
N LYS A 192 -13.29 -18.84 25.21
CA LYS A 192 -14.61 -18.24 25.44
C LYS A 192 -15.55 -18.43 24.23
N LYS A 193 -15.02 -18.33 23.01
CA LYS A 193 -15.76 -18.54 21.75
C LYS A 193 -16.04 -20.00 21.47
N GLU A 194 -15.10 -20.89 21.78
CA GLU A 194 -15.29 -22.35 21.74
C GLU A 194 -16.38 -22.77 22.73
N SER A 195 -16.41 -22.18 23.93
CA SER A 195 -17.51 -22.38 24.89
C SER A 195 -18.87 -21.95 24.33
N VAL A 196 -18.94 -20.84 23.60
CA VAL A 196 -20.20 -20.40 22.94
C VAL A 196 -20.62 -21.37 21.84
N LEU A 197 -19.69 -21.80 20.97
CA LEU A 197 -20.00 -22.78 19.93
C LEU A 197 -20.40 -24.13 20.50
N GLN A 198 -19.77 -24.56 21.60
CA GLN A 198 -20.12 -25.80 22.28
C GLN A 198 -21.55 -25.73 22.83
N LYS A 199 -21.94 -24.61 23.45
CA LYS A 199 -23.34 -24.41 23.90
C LYS A 199 -24.35 -24.48 22.75
N ILE A 200 -24.00 -23.91 21.60
CA ILE A 200 -24.83 -23.98 20.39
C ILE A 200 -24.92 -25.43 19.89
N ALA A 201 -23.78 -26.13 19.82
CA ALA A 201 -23.72 -27.53 19.41
C ALA A 201 -24.55 -28.42 20.36
N ASP A 202 -24.45 -28.22 21.67
CA ASP A 202 -25.22 -28.97 22.66
C ASP A 202 -26.72 -28.72 22.53
N LYS A 203 -27.14 -27.48 22.20
CA LYS A 203 -28.54 -27.16 21.88
C LYS A 203 -29.02 -27.95 20.66
N ILE A 204 -28.21 -28.02 19.60
CA ILE A 204 -28.56 -28.77 18.39
C ILE A 204 -28.58 -30.29 18.64
N LYS A 205 -27.63 -30.84 19.41
CA LYS A 205 -27.59 -32.27 19.76
C LYS A 205 -28.81 -32.71 20.56
N LYS A 206 -29.34 -31.86 21.44
CA LYS A 206 -30.55 -32.16 22.23
C LYS A 206 -31.78 -32.42 21.36
N GLU A 207 -31.82 -31.85 20.16
CA GLU A 207 -32.89 -32.04 19.18
C GLU A 207 -32.66 -33.29 18.30
N GLY A 208 -31.66 -34.12 18.61
CA GLY A 208 -31.36 -35.36 17.88
C GLY A 208 -30.63 -35.17 16.54
N ILE A 209 -30.10 -33.97 16.29
CA ILE A 209 -29.44 -33.61 15.03
C ILE A 209 -27.92 -33.85 15.13
N ASN A 210 -27.34 -34.49 14.12
CA ASN A 210 -25.88 -34.61 14.01
C ASN A 210 -25.26 -33.23 13.80
N VAL A 211 -24.33 -32.83 14.68
CA VAL A 211 -23.72 -31.49 14.63
C VAL A 211 -22.20 -31.54 14.77
N LYS A 212 -21.55 -30.78 13.89
CA LYS A 212 -20.14 -30.42 13.98
C LYS A 212 -20.03 -28.95 14.37
N ALA A 213 -19.12 -28.61 15.28
CA ALA A 213 -18.79 -27.23 15.61
C ALA A 213 -17.28 -26.99 15.53
N ASP A 214 -16.88 -25.93 14.85
CA ASP A 214 -15.49 -25.49 14.78
C ASP A 214 -15.38 -23.96 14.69
N ILE A 215 -14.20 -23.42 14.96
CA ILE A 215 -13.88 -22.03 14.66
C ILE A 215 -13.13 -22.01 13.33
N LEU A 216 -13.63 -21.20 12.39
CA LEU A 216 -12.93 -20.89 11.15
C LEU A 216 -11.78 -19.92 11.45
N ILE A 217 -10.68 -20.45 11.99
CA ILE A 217 -9.41 -19.73 12.09
C ILE A 217 -8.76 -19.78 10.70
N LYS A 218 -8.79 -18.66 9.97
CA LYS A 218 -7.95 -18.50 8.77
C LYS A 218 -6.79 -17.53 9.10
N PRO A 219 -5.52 -17.81 8.74
CA PRO A 219 -5.07 -18.98 7.99
C PRO A 219 -3.72 -19.60 8.42
N LYS A 220 -3.49 -20.81 7.89
CA LYS A 220 -2.33 -21.64 8.16
C LYS A 220 -1.22 -21.56 7.09
N THR A 221 -1.39 -20.75 6.04
CA THR A 221 -0.49 -20.79 4.88
C THR A 221 0.31 -19.50 4.71
N ILE A 222 1.62 -19.64 4.53
CA ILE A 222 2.52 -18.58 4.09
C ILE A 222 2.67 -18.70 2.57
N LEU A 223 2.36 -17.62 1.84
CA LEU A 223 2.56 -17.58 0.39
C LEU A 223 3.98 -17.11 0.08
N VAL A 224 4.68 -17.84 -0.78
CA VAL A 224 6.03 -17.50 -1.25
C VAL A 224 6.04 -17.45 -2.77
N PRO A 225 5.89 -16.27 -3.38
CA PRO A 225 6.10 -16.11 -4.82
C PRO A 225 7.56 -16.39 -5.18
N THR A 226 7.78 -17.14 -6.25
CA THR A 226 9.12 -17.48 -6.71
C THR A 226 9.25 -17.31 -8.22
N ASP A 227 10.38 -16.74 -8.63
CA ASP A 227 10.87 -16.64 -10.01
C ASP A 227 12.15 -17.48 -10.20
N PHE A 228 12.41 -18.41 -9.27
CA PHE A 228 13.61 -19.28 -9.20
C PHE A 228 14.93 -18.54 -9.02
N THR A 229 14.88 -17.27 -8.67
CA THR A 229 16.09 -16.52 -8.38
C THR A 229 16.67 -16.86 -7.00
N PRO A 230 17.95 -16.55 -6.74
CA PRO A 230 18.55 -16.74 -5.43
C PRO A 230 17.81 -16.01 -4.30
N VAL A 231 17.26 -14.82 -4.56
CA VAL A 231 16.53 -14.07 -3.52
C VAL A 231 15.15 -14.68 -3.25
N ALA A 232 14.49 -15.26 -4.26
CA ALA A 232 13.27 -16.03 -4.04
C ALA A 232 13.55 -17.33 -3.25
N ALA A 233 14.70 -17.98 -3.50
CA ALA A 233 15.14 -19.12 -2.68
C ALA A 233 15.38 -18.69 -1.22
N LYS A 234 15.99 -17.52 -0.99
CA LYS A 234 16.12 -16.96 0.37
C LYS A 234 14.77 -16.62 1.01
N ALA A 235 13.81 -16.12 0.23
CA ALA A 235 12.46 -15.90 0.74
C ALA A 235 11.81 -17.21 1.21
N LEU A 236 12.02 -18.31 0.50
CA LEU A 236 11.59 -19.63 0.94
C LEU A 236 12.29 -20.08 2.23
N GLU A 237 13.62 -19.91 2.35
CA GLU A 237 14.35 -20.23 3.58
C GLU A 237 13.77 -19.49 4.79
N HIS A 238 13.52 -18.19 4.66
CA HIS A 238 12.90 -17.40 5.73
C HIS A 238 11.47 -17.88 6.02
N ALA A 239 10.68 -18.17 4.98
CA ALA A 239 9.33 -18.69 5.16
C ALA A 239 9.32 -20.05 5.87
N ILE A 240 10.31 -20.91 5.63
CA ILE A 240 10.50 -22.19 6.34
C ILE A 240 10.77 -21.94 7.82
N GLU A 241 11.67 -21.02 8.15
CA GLU A 241 11.99 -20.71 9.54
C GLU A 241 10.80 -20.07 10.28
N LEU A 242 10.05 -19.21 9.59
CA LEU A 242 8.78 -18.72 10.10
C LEU A 242 7.81 -19.88 10.35
N ALA A 243 7.62 -20.73 9.35
CA ALA A 243 6.65 -21.82 9.38
C ALA A 243 6.91 -22.83 10.50
N LYS A 244 8.18 -23.14 10.83
CA LYS A 244 8.55 -24.00 11.96
C LYS A 244 8.10 -23.41 13.29
N ASN A 245 8.43 -22.14 13.54
CA ASN A 245 8.18 -21.48 14.82
C ASN A 245 6.70 -21.13 15.06
N VAL A 246 5.87 -21.11 14.00
CA VAL A 246 4.43 -20.82 14.10
C VAL A 246 3.52 -21.96 13.60
N GLU A 247 4.06 -23.15 13.36
CA GLU A 247 3.35 -24.36 12.88
C GLU A 247 2.44 -24.10 11.66
N ARG A 248 3.01 -23.47 10.62
CA ARG A 248 2.30 -23.11 9.37
C ARG A 248 2.77 -23.92 8.17
N LYS A 249 1.91 -24.02 7.16
CA LYS A 249 2.21 -24.57 5.83
C LYS A 249 2.76 -23.49 4.91
N ILE A 250 3.47 -23.88 3.86
CA ILE A 250 3.96 -22.98 2.82
C ILE A 250 3.29 -23.32 1.49
N CYS A 251 2.96 -22.30 0.72
CA CYS A 251 2.56 -22.44 -0.68
C CYS A 251 3.53 -21.63 -1.56
N LEU A 252 4.27 -22.32 -2.42
CA LEU A 252 5.07 -21.70 -3.47
C LEU A 252 4.16 -21.28 -4.62
N LEU A 253 4.33 -20.08 -5.14
CA LEU A 253 3.56 -19.60 -6.30
C LEU A 253 4.51 -19.18 -7.42
N HIS A 254 4.31 -19.72 -8.61
CA HIS A 254 4.95 -19.24 -9.83
C HIS A 254 3.89 -18.74 -10.82
N VAL A 255 4.12 -17.55 -11.38
CA VAL A 255 3.22 -16.96 -12.37
C VAL A 255 3.83 -17.07 -13.75
N ILE A 256 3.09 -17.69 -14.67
CA ILE A 256 3.49 -17.82 -16.08
C ILE A 256 2.67 -16.88 -16.97
N GLY A 257 3.30 -16.35 -18.02
CA GLY A 257 2.63 -15.54 -19.02
C GLY A 257 1.61 -16.34 -19.85
N LYS A 258 0.61 -15.66 -20.41
CA LYS A 258 -0.45 -16.28 -21.25
C LYS A 258 0.09 -17.00 -22.49
N ASN A 259 1.26 -16.62 -22.98
CA ASN A 259 1.87 -17.16 -24.21
C ASN A 259 3.01 -18.17 -23.92
N THR A 260 3.13 -18.66 -22.70
CA THR A 260 4.18 -19.63 -22.32
C THR A 260 3.93 -21.00 -22.95
N LYS A 261 4.95 -21.55 -23.63
CA LYS A 261 4.89 -22.88 -24.26
C LYS A 261 4.66 -23.99 -23.23
N GLU A 262 3.96 -25.06 -23.62
CA GLU A 262 3.64 -26.18 -22.71
C GLU A 262 4.89 -26.84 -22.13
N SER A 263 5.93 -27.04 -22.96
CA SER A 263 7.22 -27.57 -22.51
C SER A 263 7.95 -26.70 -21.48
N THR A 264 7.63 -25.41 -21.39
CA THR A 264 8.13 -24.53 -20.34
C THR A 264 7.33 -24.71 -19.04
N LYS A 265 6.02 -24.96 -19.13
CA LYS A 265 5.17 -25.21 -17.95
C LYS A 265 5.58 -26.50 -17.24
N GLU A 266 5.81 -27.58 -17.99
CA GLU A 266 6.26 -28.87 -17.45
C GLU A 266 7.61 -28.73 -16.71
N LYS A 267 8.55 -27.96 -17.27
CA LYS A 267 9.85 -27.67 -16.63
C LYS A 267 9.69 -26.92 -15.31
N VAL A 268 8.83 -25.90 -15.29
CA VAL A 268 8.53 -25.09 -14.10
C VAL A 268 7.87 -25.97 -13.03
N GLU A 269 6.93 -26.83 -13.40
CA GLU A 269 6.25 -27.75 -12.49
C GLU A 269 7.21 -28.75 -11.87
N HIS A 270 8.07 -29.35 -12.67
CA HIS A 270 9.11 -30.26 -12.16
C HIS A 270 10.05 -29.54 -11.18
N GLN A 271 10.47 -28.30 -11.48
CA GLN A 271 11.32 -27.52 -10.58
C GLN A 271 10.62 -27.18 -9.26
N LEU A 272 9.37 -26.70 -9.29
CA LEU A 272 8.61 -26.38 -8.08
C LEU A 272 8.39 -27.62 -7.21
N LYS A 273 8.02 -28.74 -7.83
CA LYS A 273 7.82 -30.01 -7.13
C LYS A 273 9.09 -30.45 -6.42
N HIS A 274 10.23 -30.42 -7.12
CA HIS A 274 11.52 -30.77 -6.54
C HIS A 274 11.88 -29.85 -5.35
N ILE A 275 11.70 -28.53 -5.50
CA ILE A 275 11.97 -27.56 -4.41
C ILE A 275 11.09 -27.83 -3.20
N ALA A 276 9.79 -28.06 -3.41
CA ALA A 276 8.83 -28.33 -2.34
C ALA A 276 9.15 -29.64 -1.59
N GLU A 277 9.43 -30.74 -2.32
CA GLU A 277 9.75 -32.04 -1.74
C GLU A 277 11.07 -32.02 -0.97
N GLU A 278 12.12 -31.40 -1.53
CA GLU A 278 13.42 -31.28 -0.85
C GLU A 278 13.31 -30.47 0.44
N ALA A 279 12.65 -29.31 0.38
CA ALA A 279 12.48 -28.46 1.55
C ALA A 279 11.57 -29.11 2.61
N HIS A 280 10.53 -29.85 2.20
CA HIS A 280 9.72 -30.66 3.10
C HIS A 280 10.55 -31.74 3.81
N LYS A 281 11.33 -32.53 3.07
CA LYS A 281 12.18 -33.60 3.61
C LYS A 281 13.23 -33.06 4.60
N ARG A 282 13.85 -31.92 4.29
CA ARG A 282 14.93 -31.35 5.12
C ARG A 282 14.43 -30.67 6.39
N HIS A 283 13.24 -30.06 6.35
CA HIS A 283 12.80 -29.17 7.43
C HIS A 283 11.51 -29.58 8.11
N GLY A 284 10.81 -30.62 7.63
CA GLY A 284 9.57 -31.12 8.22
C GLY A 284 8.36 -30.20 8.06
N VAL A 285 8.49 -29.11 7.28
CA VAL A 285 7.40 -28.15 7.00
C VAL A 285 6.60 -28.62 5.80
N GLU A 286 5.27 -28.60 5.86
CA GLU A 286 4.43 -28.92 4.69
C GLU A 286 4.51 -27.81 3.64
N ILE A 287 4.99 -28.15 2.44
CA ILE A 287 5.18 -27.21 1.32
C ILE A 287 4.42 -27.70 0.11
N SER A 288 3.48 -26.89 -0.36
CA SER A 288 2.72 -27.06 -1.60
C SER A 288 3.19 -26.06 -2.65
N TYR A 289 2.79 -26.24 -3.90
CA TYR A 289 3.06 -25.27 -4.96
C TYR A 289 1.84 -25.05 -5.88
N LEU A 290 1.77 -23.88 -6.49
CA LEU A 290 0.77 -23.48 -7.47
C LEU A 290 1.44 -22.81 -8.68
N ILE A 291 0.95 -23.13 -9.87
CA ILE A 291 1.30 -22.45 -11.12
C ILE A 291 0.04 -21.76 -11.63
N LYS A 292 0.13 -20.46 -11.87
CA LYS A 292 -1.01 -19.66 -12.32
C LYS A 292 -0.65 -18.87 -13.58
N ILE A 293 -1.60 -18.75 -14.50
CA ILE A 293 -1.42 -18.01 -15.76
C ILE A 293 -2.01 -16.62 -15.61
N GLY A 294 -1.24 -15.55 -15.86
CA GLY A 294 -1.79 -14.20 -15.87
C GLY A 294 -0.78 -13.08 -15.64
N GLY A 295 -1.30 -11.89 -15.35
CA GLY A 295 -0.50 -10.78 -14.86
C GLY A 295 -0.05 -11.06 -13.43
N ILE A 296 1.23 -10.80 -13.14
CA ILE A 296 1.83 -11.21 -11.87
C ILE A 296 1.13 -10.58 -10.65
N PHE A 297 0.65 -9.34 -10.79
CA PHE A 297 -0.06 -8.62 -9.71
C PHE A 297 -1.39 -9.29 -9.35
N ASP A 298 -2.31 -9.36 -10.31
CA ASP A 298 -3.66 -9.88 -10.10
C ASP A 298 -3.60 -11.33 -9.59
N VAL A 299 -2.73 -12.14 -10.21
CA VAL A 299 -2.56 -13.54 -9.83
C VAL A 299 -2.09 -13.69 -8.38
N ILE A 300 -1.14 -12.87 -7.92
CA ILE A 300 -0.66 -12.97 -6.54
C ILE A 300 -1.73 -12.54 -5.56
N THR A 301 -2.41 -11.42 -5.81
CA THR A 301 -3.48 -10.94 -4.92
C THR A 301 -4.66 -11.91 -4.86
N ASP A 302 -5.04 -12.49 -6.01
CA ASP A 302 -6.10 -13.49 -6.09
C ASP A 302 -5.69 -14.77 -5.36
N THR A 303 -4.44 -15.21 -5.52
CA THR A 303 -3.92 -16.40 -4.84
C THR A 303 -3.90 -16.22 -3.32
N VAL A 304 -3.54 -15.02 -2.81
CA VAL A 304 -3.62 -14.72 -1.37
C VAL A 304 -5.02 -14.98 -0.83
N SER A 305 -6.04 -14.51 -1.53
CA SER A 305 -7.44 -14.73 -1.14
C SER A 305 -7.84 -16.20 -1.28
N GLU A 306 -7.50 -16.83 -2.40
CA GLU A 306 -7.84 -18.21 -2.76
C GLU A 306 -7.31 -19.22 -1.74
N ILE A 307 -6.02 -19.18 -1.43
CA ILE A 307 -5.40 -20.09 -0.44
C ILE A 307 -5.61 -19.60 0.99
N SER A 308 -6.24 -18.43 1.14
CA SER A 308 -6.32 -17.69 2.39
C SER A 308 -4.93 -17.56 2.99
N ALA A 309 -3.97 -16.91 2.35
CA ALA A 309 -2.65 -16.74 2.94
C ALA A 309 -2.73 -15.79 4.15
N GLY A 310 -1.94 -16.03 5.18
CA GLY A 310 -1.90 -15.16 6.39
C GLY A 310 -0.78 -14.17 6.39
N MET A 311 0.16 -14.40 5.47
CA MET A 311 1.36 -13.64 5.28
C MET A 311 1.95 -14.02 3.92
N MET A 312 2.67 -13.10 3.32
CA MET A 312 3.46 -13.33 2.12
C MET A 312 4.94 -13.08 2.42
N VAL A 313 5.83 -13.91 1.88
CA VAL A 313 7.29 -13.71 1.94
C VAL A 313 7.81 -13.63 0.52
N ILE A 314 8.38 -12.49 0.13
CA ILE A 314 8.79 -12.22 -1.25
C ILE A 314 10.29 -11.95 -1.29
N GLY A 315 10.98 -12.56 -2.24
CA GLY A 315 12.36 -12.24 -2.55
C GLY A 315 12.48 -10.98 -3.40
N PHE A 316 13.37 -10.06 -3.03
CA PHE A 316 13.56 -8.79 -3.74
C PHE A 316 14.97 -8.63 -4.33
N HIS A 317 15.02 -8.52 -5.65
CA HIS A 317 16.21 -8.12 -6.40
C HIS A 317 16.37 -6.59 -6.37
N GLY A 318 16.65 -6.04 -5.20
CA GLY A 318 17.12 -4.67 -5.11
C GLY A 318 18.59 -4.63 -5.51
N ARG A 319 18.96 -3.77 -6.46
CA ARG A 319 20.29 -3.15 -6.41
C ARG A 319 20.39 -2.47 -5.04
N GLN A 320 21.53 -2.60 -4.37
CA GLN A 320 21.71 -2.50 -2.92
C GLN A 320 20.95 -1.34 -2.23
N GLY A 321 20.44 -1.57 -1.02
CA GLY A 321 19.70 -0.57 -0.21
C GLY A 321 18.18 -0.78 -0.11
N VAL A 322 17.53 -0.18 0.88
CA VAL A 322 16.05 -0.26 1.15
C VAL A 322 15.26 0.74 0.30
N GLU A 323 15.94 1.69 -0.33
CA GLU A 323 15.37 2.82 -1.07
C GLU A 323 14.80 2.45 -2.45
N HIS A 324 15.06 1.23 -2.93
CA HIS A 324 14.52 0.73 -4.20
C HIS A 324 13.20 -0.04 -4.08
N ILE A 325 12.60 -0.10 -2.88
CA ILE A 325 11.26 -0.68 -2.70
C ILE A 325 10.19 0.12 -3.48
N THR A 326 10.46 1.34 -3.97
CA THR A 326 9.48 2.24 -4.60
C THR A 326 9.29 2.07 -6.11
N SER A 327 10.10 1.27 -6.81
CA SER A 327 10.06 1.13 -8.28
C SER A 327 9.95 -0.31 -8.80
N GLY A 328 9.89 -1.29 -7.89
CA GLY A 328 9.87 -2.71 -8.22
C GLY A 328 8.49 -3.36 -8.08
N PHE A 329 8.34 -4.52 -8.71
CA PHE A 329 7.22 -5.44 -8.57
C PHE A 329 6.75 -5.65 -7.11
N ALA A 330 7.68 -5.70 -6.15
CA ALA A 330 7.39 -5.82 -4.73
C ALA A 330 6.59 -4.62 -4.16
N TYR A 331 6.79 -3.39 -4.64
CA TYR A 331 6.10 -2.19 -4.13
C TYR A 331 4.58 -2.32 -4.26
N THR A 332 4.14 -2.63 -5.47
CA THR A 332 2.73 -2.72 -5.84
C THR A 332 2.06 -3.85 -5.08
N VAL A 333 2.77 -4.99 -4.92
CA VAL A 333 2.29 -6.11 -4.11
C VAL A 333 2.18 -5.73 -2.63
N ILE A 334 3.20 -5.08 -2.04
CA ILE A 334 3.17 -4.63 -0.64
C ILE A 334 2.03 -3.64 -0.39
N ARG A 335 1.87 -2.65 -1.29
CA ARG A 335 0.86 -1.58 -1.14
C ARG A 335 -0.58 -2.12 -1.20
N ASN A 336 -0.82 -3.11 -2.05
CA ASN A 336 -2.16 -3.64 -2.31
C ASN A 336 -2.45 -4.97 -1.60
N SER A 337 -1.48 -5.53 -0.87
CA SER A 337 -1.66 -6.79 -0.15
C SER A 337 -2.63 -6.63 1.02
N ALA A 338 -3.62 -7.52 1.09
CA ALA A 338 -4.54 -7.61 2.23
C ALA A 338 -3.88 -8.28 3.46
N VAL A 339 -2.68 -8.83 3.32
CA VAL A 339 -1.95 -9.56 4.37
C VAL A 339 -0.56 -8.95 4.62
N PRO A 340 0.05 -9.15 5.80
CA PRO A 340 1.43 -8.75 6.05
C PRO A 340 2.39 -9.34 4.99
N VAL A 341 3.31 -8.51 4.50
CA VAL A 341 4.32 -8.91 3.51
C VAL A 341 5.71 -8.75 4.13
N MET A 342 6.49 -9.82 4.14
CA MET A 342 7.92 -9.79 4.46
C MET A 342 8.73 -9.75 3.18
N VAL A 343 9.66 -8.81 3.12
CA VAL A 343 10.56 -8.62 1.98
C VAL A 343 11.94 -9.13 2.34
N VAL A 344 12.43 -10.10 1.61
CA VAL A 344 13.73 -10.73 1.82
C VAL A 344 14.73 -10.20 0.78
N LYS A 345 15.92 -9.83 1.24
CA LYS A 345 17.02 -9.34 0.39
C LYS A 345 18.14 -10.38 0.23
N LYS A 346 19.06 -10.13 -0.70
CA LYS A 346 20.15 -11.05 -1.08
C LYS A 346 21.18 -11.33 0.02
N THR A 347 21.33 -10.45 1.01
CA THR A 347 22.33 -10.60 2.08
C THR A 347 21.97 -11.75 3.04
N HIS A 348 22.94 -12.60 3.36
CA HIS A 348 22.81 -13.62 4.39
C HIS A 348 22.59 -12.96 5.75
N LEU A 349 21.47 -13.26 6.40
CA LEU A 349 21.23 -12.93 7.80
C LEU A 349 20.81 -14.23 8.49
N ASP A 350 21.61 -14.65 9.47
CA ASP A 350 21.22 -15.70 10.39
C ASP A 350 20.15 -15.14 11.33
N ILE A 351 19.01 -15.81 11.46
CA ILE A 351 17.82 -15.18 12.08
C ILE A 351 17.96 -15.04 13.60
N SER A 352 18.78 -15.87 14.24
CA SER A 352 18.92 -15.97 15.69
C SER A 352 19.65 -14.80 16.36
N ASP A 353 20.48 -14.04 15.62
CA ASP A 353 21.21 -12.87 16.16
C ASP A 353 20.62 -11.53 15.68
N ASN A 354 19.39 -11.55 15.16
CA ASN A 354 18.85 -10.40 14.45
C ASN A 354 18.22 -9.33 15.35
N HIS A 355 18.28 -8.12 14.83
CA HIS A 355 17.66 -6.93 15.39
C HIS A 355 16.37 -6.62 14.62
N ILE A 356 15.28 -6.36 15.33
CA ILE A 356 14.01 -5.91 14.74
C ILE A 356 13.89 -4.42 14.96
N VAL A 357 13.98 -3.64 13.88
CA VAL A 357 13.77 -2.20 13.95
C VAL A 357 12.29 -1.86 13.83
N VAL A 358 11.79 -1.06 14.77
CA VAL A 358 10.39 -0.61 14.85
C VAL A 358 10.36 0.92 14.80
N PRO A 359 9.99 1.52 13.65
CA PRO A 359 9.79 2.96 13.59
C PRO A 359 8.48 3.34 14.29
N ILE A 360 8.53 4.41 15.08
CA ILE A 360 7.41 4.96 15.85
C ILE A 360 7.25 6.44 15.48
N ASN A 361 6.04 6.80 15.04
CA ASN A 361 5.65 8.17 14.76
C ASN A 361 5.03 8.83 15.98
N PHE A 362 5.74 9.72 16.63
CA PHE A 362 5.19 10.44 17.76
C PHE A 362 4.36 11.65 17.32
N PRO A 363 3.34 12.07 18.09
CA PRO A 363 2.77 11.42 19.29
C PRO A 363 1.67 10.38 18.97
N HIS A 364 1.34 10.18 17.69
CA HIS A 364 0.11 9.48 17.27
C HIS A 364 0.25 7.96 17.07
N GLU A 365 1.43 7.36 17.33
CA GLU A 365 1.64 5.93 17.08
C GLU A 365 0.80 5.04 17.99
N ARG A 366 0.20 4.00 17.38
CA ARG A 366 -0.51 2.95 18.13
C ARG A 366 0.47 1.86 18.55
N ILE A 367 0.33 1.38 19.80
CA ILE A 367 1.13 0.27 20.38
C ILE A 367 1.07 -1.03 19.56
N GLU A 368 0.13 -1.14 18.63
CA GLU A 368 -0.08 -2.29 17.77
C GLU A 368 1.15 -2.64 16.91
N LYS A 369 1.91 -1.65 16.42
CA LYS A 369 3.17 -1.89 15.68
C LYS A 369 4.22 -2.55 16.58
N VAL A 370 4.40 -2.01 17.78
CA VAL A 370 5.31 -2.54 18.80
C VAL A 370 4.90 -3.97 19.20
N ASN A 371 3.60 -4.22 19.35
CA ASN A 371 3.07 -5.55 19.65
C ASN A 371 3.36 -6.60 18.56
N LYS A 372 3.34 -6.21 17.28
CA LYS A 372 3.72 -7.11 16.18
C LYS A 372 5.22 -7.44 16.24
N ALA A 373 6.05 -6.44 16.51
CA ALA A 373 7.49 -6.62 16.66
C ALA A 373 7.85 -7.49 17.87
N ILE A 374 7.21 -7.31 19.02
CA ILE A 374 7.38 -8.15 20.21
C ILE A 374 7.10 -9.64 19.89
N LYS A 375 6.03 -9.93 19.14
CA LYS A 375 5.68 -11.31 18.78
C LYS A 375 6.76 -11.95 17.94
N PHE A 376 7.26 -11.20 16.95
CA PHE A 376 8.35 -11.66 16.11
C PHE A 376 9.64 -11.84 16.94
N ALA A 377 9.97 -10.86 17.79
CA ALA A 377 11.12 -10.92 18.68
C ALA A 377 11.11 -12.15 19.58
N LYS A 378 9.95 -12.52 20.14
CA LYS A 378 9.80 -13.72 20.96
C LYS A 378 9.92 -15.01 20.16
N ALA A 379 9.35 -15.05 18.96
CA ALA A 379 9.37 -16.24 18.12
C ALA A 379 10.78 -16.56 17.58
N PHE A 380 11.65 -15.55 17.47
CA PHE A 380 12.99 -15.67 16.86
C PHE A 380 14.13 -15.21 17.78
N ASP A 381 13.86 -14.99 19.07
CA ASP A 381 14.80 -14.42 20.06
C ASP A 381 15.59 -13.19 19.56
N CYS A 382 14.90 -12.22 18.96
CA CYS A 382 15.52 -11.02 18.42
C CYS A 382 15.57 -9.86 19.43
N LEU A 383 16.55 -8.97 19.25
CA LEU A 383 16.63 -7.67 19.95
C LEU A 383 15.72 -6.63 19.26
N VAL A 384 14.84 -5.94 20.00
CA VAL A 384 13.95 -4.92 19.41
C VAL A 384 14.57 -3.53 19.46
N HIS A 385 14.80 -2.89 18.32
CA HIS A 385 15.25 -1.51 18.21
C HIS A 385 14.06 -0.60 17.94
N VAL A 386 13.64 0.19 18.92
CA VAL A 386 12.61 1.21 18.74
C VAL A 386 13.24 2.51 18.29
N ILE A 387 12.77 3.05 17.17
CA ILE A 387 13.25 4.33 16.66
C ILE A 387 12.07 5.29 16.56
N GLY A 388 12.06 6.29 17.43
CA GLY A 388 11.10 7.37 17.40
C GLY A 388 11.55 8.48 16.46
N VAL A 389 10.69 8.92 15.54
CA VAL A 389 10.96 10.12 14.74
C VAL A 389 10.07 11.24 15.25
N LEU A 390 10.66 12.40 15.57
CA LEU A 390 9.97 13.60 16.04
C LEU A 390 10.26 14.77 15.12
N HIS A 391 9.24 15.57 14.80
CA HIS A 391 9.47 16.83 14.13
C HIS A 391 9.98 17.89 15.11
N ILE A 392 10.89 18.76 14.66
CA ILE A 392 11.43 19.85 15.50
C ILE A 392 10.33 20.78 16.06
N ASN A 393 9.22 20.92 15.32
CA ASN A 393 8.05 21.73 15.69
C ASN A 393 7.16 21.07 16.74
N GLU A 394 7.29 19.75 16.97
CA GLU A 394 6.53 18.99 17.98
C GLU A 394 7.24 19.00 19.34
N ILE A 395 8.35 19.74 19.47
CA ILE A 395 9.17 19.81 20.66
C ILE A 395 8.75 21.05 21.47
N SER A 396 7.75 20.89 22.33
CA SER A 396 7.43 21.92 23.33
C SER A 396 8.36 21.82 24.55
N SER A 397 8.84 20.61 24.91
CA SER A 397 9.85 20.41 25.96
C SER A 397 10.65 19.09 25.83
N LYS A 398 11.86 19.04 26.39
CA LYS A 398 12.70 17.82 26.49
C LYS A 398 12.04 16.72 27.34
N ASN A 399 11.12 17.09 28.24
CA ASN A 399 10.49 16.19 29.21
C ASN A 399 9.41 15.29 28.61
N GLU A 400 8.64 15.78 27.63
CA GLU A 400 7.59 14.99 26.96
C GLU A 400 8.17 13.84 26.13
N LYS A 401 9.32 14.06 25.46
CA LYS A 401 10.04 13.03 24.71
C LYS A 401 10.50 11.87 25.60
N ALA A 402 11.08 12.21 26.75
CA ALA A 402 11.60 11.25 27.70
C ALA A 402 10.46 10.40 28.31
N ALA A 403 9.31 11.03 28.61
CA ALA A 403 8.15 10.34 29.16
C ALA A 403 7.55 9.30 28.20
N LEU A 404 7.48 9.63 26.90
CA LEU A 404 6.88 8.75 25.90
C LEU A 404 7.78 7.56 25.53
N LEU A 405 9.09 7.79 25.36
CA LEU A 405 10.07 6.71 25.23
C LEU A 405 10.06 5.80 26.46
N LYS A 406 10.00 6.40 27.66
CA LYS A 406 9.92 5.64 28.91
C LYS A 406 8.70 4.73 28.92
N SER A 407 7.53 5.21 28.50
CA SER A 407 6.32 4.38 28.43
C SER A 407 6.46 3.17 27.49
N ILE A 408 7.08 3.34 26.31
CA ILE A 408 7.32 2.22 25.38
C ILE A 408 8.35 1.25 25.95
N ASN A 409 9.41 1.78 26.56
CA ASN A 409 10.46 0.99 27.19
C ASN A 409 9.90 0.15 28.34
N ASP A 410 9.12 0.76 29.25
CA ASP A 410 8.41 0.08 30.33
C ASP A 410 7.48 -1.01 29.78
N TYR A 411 6.81 -0.75 28.64
CA TYR A 411 5.98 -1.74 27.96
C TYR A 411 6.80 -2.93 27.44
N LEU A 412 7.94 -2.69 26.78
CA LEU A 412 8.84 -3.74 26.27
C LEU A 412 9.40 -4.59 27.42
N ILE A 413 9.81 -3.95 28.52
CA ILE A 413 10.23 -4.61 29.77
C ILE A 413 9.10 -5.51 30.28
N SER A 414 7.86 -4.99 30.38
CA SER A 414 6.71 -5.76 30.84
C SER A 414 6.40 -7.00 29.99
N LYS A 415 6.85 -7.01 28.73
CA LYS A 415 6.70 -8.14 27.81
C LYS A 415 7.91 -9.07 27.80
N GLY A 416 8.98 -8.78 28.51
CA GLY A 416 10.16 -9.64 28.64
C GLY A 416 10.95 -9.76 27.34
N VAL A 417 11.11 -8.67 26.60
CA VAL A 417 11.87 -8.64 25.34
C VAL A 417 13.07 -7.72 25.51
N ARG A 418 14.23 -8.14 24.98
CA ARG A 418 15.43 -7.28 24.92
C ARG A 418 15.15 -6.12 23.96
N TYR A 419 15.58 -4.90 24.30
CA TYR A 419 15.39 -3.75 23.41
C TYR A 419 16.49 -2.68 23.50
N LEU A 420 16.60 -1.88 22.44
CA LEU A 420 17.25 -0.57 22.40
C LEU A 420 16.24 0.46 21.91
N SER A 421 16.35 1.72 22.36
CA SER A 421 15.44 2.80 21.94
C SER A 421 16.21 4.08 21.62
N GLU A 422 15.93 4.69 20.47
CA GLU A 422 16.53 5.95 20.03
C GLU A 422 15.44 6.92 19.53
N VAL A 423 15.69 8.22 19.62
CA VAL A 423 14.85 9.26 19.03
C VAL A 423 15.65 10.09 18.03
N LEU A 424 15.19 10.08 16.78
CA LEU A 424 15.69 10.92 15.71
C LEU A 424 14.85 12.20 15.64
N ILE A 425 15.53 13.35 15.55
CA ILE A 425 14.87 14.63 15.34
C ILE A 425 14.92 14.95 13.85
N LYS A 426 13.77 14.95 13.20
CA LYS A 426 13.64 15.38 11.80
C LYS A 426 13.28 16.86 11.79
N SER A 427 14.20 17.72 11.37
CA SER A 427 13.81 19.11 11.08
C SER A 427 13.25 19.19 9.66
N ASN A 428 12.08 19.79 9.50
CA ASN A 428 11.50 20.09 8.18
C ASN A 428 12.06 21.43 7.70
N SER A 429 13.39 21.57 7.66
CA SER A 429 14.05 22.88 7.52
C SER A 429 14.87 22.99 6.24
N LEU A 430 14.78 24.16 5.62
CA LEU A 430 15.69 24.63 4.59
C LEU A 430 16.87 25.33 5.29
N LEU A 431 18.09 24.87 5.05
CA LEU A 431 19.28 25.53 5.57
C LEU A 431 19.73 26.61 4.59
N VAL A 432 19.90 27.84 5.07
CA VAL A 432 20.35 28.98 4.26
C VAL A 432 21.62 29.56 4.87
N PRO A 433 22.80 29.21 4.33
CA PRO A 433 24.03 29.90 4.68
C PRO A 433 23.94 31.37 4.27
N ILE A 434 24.23 32.27 5.21
CA ILE A 434 24.12 33.71 5.05
C ILE A 434 25.40 34.40 5.52
N ASP A 435 25.91 35.30 4.68
CA ASP A 435 27.04 36.19 4.96
C ASP A 435 26.65 37.68 4.80
N PHE A 436 25.33 37.94 4.78
CA PHE A 436 24.69 39.25 4.57
C PHE A 436 25.00 39.91 3.22
N THR A 437 25.48 39.14 2.24
CA THR A 437 25.65 39.61 0.85
C THR A 437 24.33 39.70 0.10
N ARG A 438 24.38 40.30 -1.09
CA ARG A 438 23.24 40.35 -2.01
C ARG A 438 22.84 38.95 -2.50
N GLU A 439 23.83 38.10 -2.74
CA GLU A 439 23.68 36.72 -3.19
C GLU A 439 22.99 35.88 -2.13
N ALA A 440 23.36 36.05 -0.84
CA ALA A 440 22.67 35.41 0.26
C ALA A 440 21.19 35.83 0.35
N ASN A 441 20.85 37.09 0.02
CA ASN A 441 19.45 37.53 -0.05
C ASN A 441 18.65 36.81 -1.15
N TYR A 442 19.26 36.46 -2.28
CA TYR A 442 18.59 35.61 -3.28
C TYR A 442 18.25 34.24 -2.70
N ALA A 443 19.18 33.61 -1.98
CA ALA A 443 18.94 32.33 -1.32
C ALA A 443 17.81 32.41 -0.30
N ILE A 444 17.73 33.49 0.49
CA ILE A 444 16.63 33.76 1.42
C ILE A 444 15.29 33.86 0.69
N ASN A 445 15.24 34.56 -0.45
CA ASN A 445 14.01 34.71 -1.23
C ASN A 445 13.53 33.36 -1.80
N TYR A 446 14.45 32.55 -2.35
CA TYR A 446 14.15 31.18 -2.76
C TYR A 446 13.67 30.32 -1.59
N ALA A 447 14.36 30.36 -0.46
CA ALA A 447 13.99 29.62 0.74
C ALA A 447 12.59 30.02 1.24
N THR A 448 12.28 31.31 1.24
CA THR A 448 10.98 31.85 1.67
C THR A 448 9.84 31.32 0.80
N GLU A 449 9.99 31.38 -0.53
CA GLU A 449 8.93 30.90 -1.43
C GLU A 449 8.80 29.37 -1.43
N ILE A 450 9.91 28.63 -1.38
CA ILE A 450 9.88 27.16 -1.21
C ILE A 450 9.21 26.81 0.12
N ALA A 451 9.58 27.45 1.23
CA ALA A 451 9.01 27.22 2.55
C ALA A 451 7.50 27.46 2.57
N LYS A 452 7.02 28.57 2.01
CA LYS A 452 5.58 28.87 1.91
C LYS A 452 4.79 27.80 1.17
N LYS A 453 5.35 27.25 0.08
CA LYS A 453 4.66 26.26 -0.76
C LYS A 453 4.77 24.83 -0.23
N SER A 454 5.85 24.52 0.47
CA SER A 454 6.15 23.18 0.98
C SER A 454 5.83 22.99 2.47
N GLY A 455 5.49 24.06 3.20
CA GLY A 455 5.26 24.02 4.65
C GLY A 455 6.53 23.82 5.48
N LYS A 456 7.69 24.16 4.92
CA LYS A 456 9.00 23.99 5.56
C LYS A 456 9.40 25.20 6.39
N ASN A 457 10.25 24.98 7.36
CA ASN A 457 10.90 26.02 8.15
C ASN A 457 12.18 26.51 7.44
N ILE A 458 12.72 27.63 7.90
CA ILE A 458 14.03 28.13 7.45
C ILE A 458 14.98 28.22 8.63
N CYS A 459 16.17 27.66 8.49
CA CYS A 459 17.27 27.86 9.43
C CYS A 459 18.35 28.70 8.74
N LEU A 460 18.63 29.88 9.27
CA LEU A 460 19.72 30.74 8.81
C LEU A 460 21.02 30.32 9.48
N LEU A 461 22.10 30.15 8.72
CA LEU A 461 23.42 29.78 9.26
C LEU A 461 24.46 30.82 8.88
N ASN A 462 25.10 31.44 9.88
CA ASN A 462 26.30 32.23 9.66
C ASN A 462 27.53 31.45 10.15
N VAL A 463 28.56 31.35 9.29
CA VAL A 463 29.84 30.74 9.67
C VAL A 463 30.80 31.84 10.12
N LEU A 464 31.12 31.82 11.42
CA LEU A 464 31.97 32.79 12.09
C LEU A 464 33.45 32.47 11.82
N LYS A 465 34.26 33.52 11.75
CA LYS A 465 35.73 33.39 11.64
C LYS A 465 36.31 32.88 12.96
N GLU A 466 37.40 32.14 12.88
CA GLU A 466 38.20 31.79 14.05
C GLU A 466 38.67 33.07 14.78
N ASN A 467 38.63 33.05 16.12
CA ASN A 467 38.99 34.18 17.00
C ASN A 467 38.09 35.42 16.87
N ILE A 468 36.83 35.27 16.44
CA ILE A 468 35.85 36.35 16.51
C ILE A 468 35.65 36.83 17.95
N LYS A 469 35.53 38.15 18.16
CA LYS A 469 35.26 38.72 19.50
C LYS A 469 33.80 38.49 19.88
N ASP A 470 33.53 38.31 21.18
CA ASP A 470 32.16 38.13 21.70
C ASP A 470 31.19 39.25 21.29
N SER A 471 31.68 40.49 21.24
CA SER A 471 30.88 41.63 20.78
C SER A 471 30.45 41.50 19.32
N GLU A 472 31.37 41.05 18.45
CA GLU A 472 31.11 40.88 17.01
C GLU A 472 30.20 39.67 16.75
N LYS A 473 30.38 38.57 17.51
CA LYS A 473 29.46 37.43 17.50
C LYS A 473 28.03 37.87 17.85
N LYS A 474 27.88 38.68 18.90
CA LYS A 474 26.57 39.19 19.34
C LYS A 474 25.91 40.09 18.30
N ASP A 475 26.69 40.91 17.59
CA ASP A 475 26.19 41.75 16.49
C ASP A 475 25.68 40.90 15.32
N ILE A 476 26.37 39.80 15.00
CA ILE A 476 25.94 38.83 13.97
C ILE A 476 24.67 38.10 14.40
N GLU A 477 24.60 37.59 15.63
CA GLU A 477 23.40 36.94 16.18
C GLU A 477 22.19 37.88 16.15
N THR A 478 22.38 39.16 16.51
CA THR A 478 21.34 40.18 16.42
C THR A 478 20.88 40.39 14.97
N SER A 479 21.81 40.41 14.01
CA SER A 479 21.51 40.57 12.58
C SER A 479 20.76 39.35 12.01
N LEU A 480 21.13 38.13 12.45
CA LEU A 480 20.41 36.90 12.12
C LEU A 480 18.99 36.91 12.68
N GLU A 481 18.82 37.30 13.93
CA GLU A 481 17.51 37.40 14.59
C GLU A 481 16.60 38.40 13.87
N GLN A 482 17.11 39.58 13.51
CA GLN A 482 16.37 40.56 12.72
C GLN A 482 15.98 40.05 11.34
N THR A 483 16.87 39.30 10.68
CA THR A 483 16.59 38.70 9.37
C THR A 483 15.52 37.62 9.48
N ALA A 484 15.64 36.72 10.45
CA ALA A 484 14.65 35.67 10.75
C ALA A 484 13.28 36.30 11.07
N HIS A 485 13.24 37.30 11.95
CA HIS A 485 12.01 38.02 12.30
C HIS A 485 11.37 38.68 11.08
N SER A 486 12.17 39.28 10.19
CA SER A 486 11.69 39.92 8.97
C SER A 486 11.07 38.91 8.00
N ILE A 487 11.69 37.73 7.84
CA ILE A 487 11.15 36.64 7.03
C ILE A 487 9.83 36.16 7.62
N HIS A 488 9.79 35.88 8.92
CA HIS A 488 8.58 35.41 9.61
C HIS A 488 7.44 36.41 9.50
N LYS A 489 7.69 37.69 9.78
CA LYS A 489 6.70 38.78 9.70
C LYS A 489 6.12 38.95 8.29
N ARG A 490 6.94 38.77 7.25
CA ARG A 490 6.52 38.94 5.85
C ARG A 490 5.82 37.73 5.27
N SER A 491 6.20 36.51 5.69
CA SER A 491 5.78 35.28 5.01
C SER A 491 4.98 34.31 5.87
N GLY A 492 4.99 34.46 7.20
CA GLY A 492 4.44 33.50 8.16
C GLY A 492 5.29 32.24 8.35
N VAL A 493 6.43 32.12 7.64
CA VAL A 493 7.32 30.95 7.74
C VAL A 493 8.03 30.95 9.09
N ILE A 494 8.11 29.78 9.73
CA ILE A 494 8.87 29.60 10.98
C ILE A 494 10.36 29.67 10.66
N THR A 495 11.07 30.51 11.39
CA THR A 495 12.50 30.75 11.19
C THR A 495 13.30 30.51 12.46
N SER A 496 14.48 29.92 12.33
CA SER A 496 15.52 29.86 13.37
C SER A 496 16.86 30.31 12.79
N PHE A 497 17.87 30.50 13.65
CA PHE A 497 19.22 30.80 13.22
C PHE A 497 20.28 30.09 14.07
N ILE A 498 21.45 29.89 13.48
CA ILE A 498 22.64 29.27 14.06
C ILE A 498 23.85 30.12 13.66
N ALA A 499 24.78 30.34 14.61
CA ALA A 499 26.04 31.01 14.38
C ALA A 499 27.18 30.14 14.93
N GLU A 500 27.98 29.55 14.04
CA GLU A 500 28.99 28.54 14.38
C GLU A 500 30.37 28.92 13.82
N THR A 501 31.43 28.62 14.56
CA THR A 501 32.80 28.94 14.16
C THR A 501 33.44 27.76 13.43
N GLY A 502 34.09 28.02 12.29
CA GLY A 502 34.89 27.01 11.62
C GLY A 502 35.07 27.26 10.12
N SER A 503 35.47 26.21 9.42
CA SER A 503 35.54 26.20 7.95
C SER A 503 34.13 26.27 7.36
N ILE A 504 33.92 27.16 6.39
CA ILE A 504 32.62 27.38 5.72
C ILE A 504 32.03 26.06 5.21
N TYR A 505 32.86 25.22 4.59
CA TYR A 505 32.37 23.95 4.03
C TYR A 505 31.96 22.98 5.14
N ASP A 506 32.84 22.76 6.14
CA ASP A 506 32.61 21.76 7.19
C ASP A 506 31.37 22.14 8.00
N VAL A 507 31.32 23.38 8.51
CA VAL A 507 30.19 23.89 9.30
C VAL A 507 28.87 23.79 8.54
N ILE A 508 28.82 24.19 7.26
CA ILE A 508 27.58 24.08 6.47
C ILE A 508 27.12 22.62 6.36
N THR A 509 28.03 21.70 6.05
CA THR A 509 27.67 20.29 5.85
C THR A 509 27.36 19.54 7.14
N GLU A 510 28.05 19.87 8.23
CA GLU A 510 27.83 19.33 9.56
C GLU A 510 26.49 19.85 10.11
N THR A 511 26.27 21.16 10.14
CA THR A 511 24.99 21.74 10.57
C THR A 511 23.83 21.20 9.75
N ALA A 512 23.96 21.09 8.42
CA ALA A 512 22.91 20.49 7.58
C ALA A 512 22.59 19.04 7.98
N SER A 513 23.60 18.27 8.39
CA SER A 513 23.41 16.89 8.84
C SER A 513 22.81 16.83 10.24
N GLU A 514 23.31 17.66 11.17
CA GLU A 514 22.87 17.74 12.57
C GLU A 514 21.39 18.14 12.68
N ILE A 515 20.97 19.15 11.91
CA ILE A 515 19.56 19.56 11.88
C ILE A 515 18.74 18.68 10.93
N SER A 516 19.34 17.70 10.25
CA SER A 516 18.66 16.90 9.21
C SER A 516 17.93 17.77 8.18
N ALA A 517 18.63 18.76 7.64
CA ALA A 517 18.07 19.69 6.65
C ALA A 517 17.61 18.96 5.38
N ASP A 518 16.51 19.42 4.77
CA ASP A 518 15.97 18.82 3.55
C ASP A 518 16.63 19.31 2.26
N LEU A 519 17.20 20.51 2.34
CA LEU A 519 17.79 21.26 1.24
C LEU A 519 18.67 22.37 1.82
N ILE A 520 19.87 22.49 1.27
CA ILE A 520 20.73 23.66 1.46
C ILE A 520 20.45 24.62 0.29
N ILE A 521 20.22 25.91 0.56
CA ILE A 521 20.02 26.94 -0.47
C ILE A 521 21.11 27.98 -0.31
N MET A 522 21.95 28.14 -1.34
CA MET A 522 23.11 29.03 -1.30
C MET A 522 23.14 29.98 -2.48
N GLY A 523 23.42 31.25 -2.18
CA GLY A 523 23.73 32.26 -3.17
C GLY A 523 25.19 32.19 -3.59
N ILE A 524 25.46 32.26 -4.90
CA ILE A 524 26.80 32.43 -5.44
C ILE A 524 26.84 33.60 -6.42
N HIS A 525 28.01 34.22 -6.58
CA HIS A 525 28.19 35.35 -7.47
C HIS A 525 28.00 34.95 -8.95
N GLY A 526 27.34 35.82 -9.73
CA GLY A 526 27.14 35.65 -11.18
C GLY A 526 28.29 36.22 -12.04
N LYS A 527 28.23 36.02 -13.37
CA LYS A 527 29.28 36.37 -14.36
C LYS A 527 29.73 37.84 -14.42
N LYS A 528 29.12 38.77 -13.66
CA LYS A 528 29.48 40.20 -13.66
C LYS A 528 30.41 40.52 -12.49
N GLY A 529 31.68 40.14 -12.63
CA GLY A 529 32.74 40.47 -11.70
C GLY A 529 33.89 39.47 -11.79
N LEU A 530 34.72 39.59 -12.83
CA LEU A 530 36.00 38.86 -12.89
C LEU A 530 36.92 39.35 -11.77
N GLN A 531 36.84 38.73 -10.60
CA GLN A 531 38.02 38.39 -9.81
C GLN A 531 37.84 36.98 -9.26
N HIS A 532 38.80 36.15 -9.61
CA HIS A 532 38.92 34.75 -9.24
C HIS A 532 38.80 34.57 -7.71
N ILE A 533 38.32 33.40 -7.26
CA ILE A 533 38.27 32.89 -5.87
C ILE A 533 36.93 33.06 -5.11
N MET A 534 35.78 32.74 -5.72
CA MET A 534 34.56 32.47 -4.91
C MET A 534 33.67 31.33 -5.43
N GLY A 535 34.28 30.35 -6.11
CA GLY A 535 33.63 29.11 -6.55
C GLY A 535 34.05 27.84 -5.78
N SER A 536 35.18 27.88 -5.05
CA SER A 536 35.74 26.67 -4.43
C SER A 536 34.95 26.16 -3.23
N ASN A 537 34.46 27.05 -2.35
CA ASN A 537 33.73 26.64 -1.15
C ASN A 537 32.29 26.18 -1.45
N ALA A 538 31.55 26.90 -2.30
CA ALA A 538 30.22 26.48 -2.73
C ALA A 538 30.29 25.15 -3.49
N PHE A 539 31.28 24.97 -4.38
CA PHE A 539 31.49 23.73 -5.08
C PHE A 539 31.91 22.58 -4.14
N LYS A 540 32.77 22.85 -3.15
CA LYS A 540 33.08 21.89 -2.08
C LYS A 540 31.79 21.44 -1.39
N VAL A 541 30.95 22.36 -0.92
CA VAL A 541 29.65 22.04 -0.30
C VAL A 541 28.76 21.20 -1.22
N VAL A 542 28.61 21.58 -2.51
CA VAL A 542 27.82 20.80 -3.49
C VAL A 542 28.33 19.36 -3.62
N LYS A 543 29.64 19.15 -3.60
CA LYS A 543 30.27 17.84 -3.77
C LYS A 543 30.22 16.99 -2.49
N SER A 544 30.42 17.60 -1.34
CA SER A 544 30.59 16.92 -0.04
C SER A 544 29.33 16.89 0.84
N SER A 545 28.33 17.72 0.57
CA SER A 545 27.07 17.74 1.30
C SER A 545 26.33 16.42 1.13
N LYS A 546 25.79 15.86 2.22
CA LYS A 546 24.87 14.70 2.22
C LYS A 546 23.40 15.11 1.99
N VAL A 547 23.13 16.40 1.92
CA VAL A 547 21.81 17.03 1.68
C VAL A 547 21.81 17.75 0.33
N PRO A 548 20.73 17.67 -0.49
CA PRO A 548 20.65 18.39 -1.76
C PRO A 548 21.01 19.87 -1.62
N VAL A 549 21.61 20.44 -2.67
CA VAL A 549 22.07 21.84 -2.66
C VAL A 549 21.46 22.58 -3.85
N LEU A 550 20.66 23.60 -3.58
CA LEU A 550 20.17 24.56 -4.58
C LEU A 550 21.12 25.76 -4.62
N VAL A 551 21.76 25.94 -5.77
CA VAL A 551 22.66 27.05 -6.04
C VAL A 551 21.91 28.12 -6.83
N VAL A 552 21.86 29.35 -6.32
CA VAL A 552 21.16 30.49 -6.93
C VAL A 552 22.14 31.62 -7.23
N LYS A 553 21.97 32.29 -8.38
CA LYS A 553 22.79 33.43 -8.83
C LYS A 553 22.01 34.73 -9.00
N ASN A 554 20.69 34.62 -9.06
CA ASN A 554 19.77 35.70 -9.34
C ASN A 554 18.59 35.60 -8.37
N ASP A 555 17.82 36.68 -8.28
CA ASP A 555 16.65 36.74 -7.40
C ASP A 555 15.54 35.77 -7.86
N PHE A 556 14.64 35.42 -6.93
CA PHE A 556 13.51 34.55 -7.22
C PHE A 556 12.66 35.13 -8.37
N PRO A 557 12.23 34.31 -9.35
CA PRO A 557 11.41 34.79 -10.46
C PRO A 557 10.15 35.48 -9.92
N LYS A 558 9.80 36.65 -10.50
CA LYS A 558 8.77 37.57 -9.96
C LYS A 558 7.42 36.95 -9.60
N ASN A 559 7.07 35.81 -10.20
CA ASN A 559 5.76 35.17 -10.02
C ASN A 559 5.87 33.77 -9.39
N ASN A 560 6.62 32.85 -10.03
CA ASN A 560 6.57 31.43 -9.71
C ASN A 560 7.70 30.66 -10.41
N ILE A 561 7.97 29.42 -9.98
CA ILE A 561 8.77 28.45 -10.75
C ILE A 561 7.80 27.69 -11.67
N ASN A 562 7.88 27.95 -12.97
CA ASN A 562 6.97 27.39 -13.97
C ASN A 562 7.60 26.24 -14.75
N ASN A 563 8.89 26.29 -15.05
CA ASN A 563 9.59 25.28 -15.87
C ASN A 563 10.77 24.67 -15.11
N ILE A 564 10.73 23.35 -14.90
CA ILE A 564 11.79 22.58 -14.26
C ILE A 564 12.43 21.68 -15.32
N ILE A 565 13.75 21.78 -15.51
CA ILE A 565 14.45 20.99 -16.54
C ILE A 565 15.29 19.89 -15.91
N ILE A 566 15.14 18.69 -16.46
CA ILE A 566 15.86 17.49 -16.02
C ILE A 566 16.54 16.84 -17.22
N PRO A 567 17.88 16.81 -17.28
CA PRO A 567 18.61 16.02 -18.27
C PRO A 567 18.48 14.52 -17.98
N LEU A 568 18.45 13.68 -19.02
CA LEU A 568 18.50 12.22 -19.00
C LEU A 568 19.64 11.59 -19.84
N SER A 569 20.23 10.52 -19.32
CA SER A 569 21.45 9.80 -19.70
C SER A 569 21.26 8.31 -19.39
N ILE A 570 21.82 7.48 -20.25
CA ILE A 570 21.63 6.01 -20.23
C ILE A 570 22.53 5.36 -19.16
N GLU A 571 23.60 6.03 -18.74
CA GLU A 571 24.70 5.45 -17.94
C GLU A 571 24.51 5.63 -16.42
N HIS A 572 23.40 5.10 -15.90
CA HIS A 572 22.97 5.25 -14.50
C HIS A 572 22.65 6.69 -14.11
N GLU A 573 21.44 7.09 -14.48
CA GLU A 573 20.81 8.21 -13.83
C GLU A 573 19.89 7.75 -12.73
N SER A 574 20.17 8.27 -11.56
CA SER A 574 19.35 8.05 -10.40
C SER A 574 17.94 8.61 -10.65
N THR A 575 16.92 7.74 -10.59
CA THR A 575 15.50 8.11 -10.57
C THR A 575 15.17 9.09 -9.45
N GLN A 576 16.08 9.30 -8.49
CA GLN A 576 15.97 10.26 -7.39
C GLN A 576 15.74 11.71 -7.87
N LYS A 577 16.39 12.16 -8.95
CA LYS A 577 16.18 13.51 -9.48
C LYS A 577 14.77 13.73 -10.03
N VAL A 578 14.14 12.67 -10.54
CA VAL A 578 12.75 12.72 -11.02
C VAL A 578 11.80 12.94 -9.85
N PHE A 579 12.00 12.25 -8.73
CA PHE A 579 11.18 12.45 -7.54
C PHE A 579 11.28 13.87 -6.99
N LYS A 580 12.50 14.43 -6.89
CA LYS A 580 12.66 15.81 -6.42
C LYS A 580 12.03 16.83 -7.36
N ALA A 581 12.08 16.57 -8.67
CA ALA A 581 11.40 17.40 -9.65
C ALA A 581 9.87 17.33 -9.53
N ILE A 582 9.33 16.14 -9.27
CA ILE A 582 7.90 15.93 -8.98
C ILE A 582 7.48 16.74 -7.76
N ASP A 583 8.28 16.76 -6.68
CA ASP A 583 7.98 17.54 -5.48
C ASP A 583 7.94 19.05 -5.78
N PHE A 584 8.97 19.58 -6.45
CA PHE A 584 8.99 20.99 -6.84
C PHE A 584 7.84 21.34 -7.79
N ALA A 585 7.54 20.48 -8.76
CA ALA A 585 6.41 20.68 -9.66
C ALA A 585 5.07 20.68 -8.92
N ARG A 586 4.91 19.91 -7.84
CA ARG A 586 3.70 19.97 -6.99
C ARG A 586 3.62 21.26 -6.18
N TYR A 587 4.72 21.69 -5.58
CA TYR A 587 4.76 22.93 -4.79
C TYR A 587 4.37 24.16 -5.61
N PHE A 588 4.81 24.21 -6.86
CA PHE A 588 4.68 25.40 -7.70
C PHE A 588 3.70 25.22 -8.88
N GLY A 589 3.14 24.03 -9.10
CA GLY A 589 2.30 23.74 -10.27
C GLY A 589 3.09 23.79 -11.59
N SER A 590 4.39 23.46 -11.54
CA SER A 590 5.33 23.60 -12.66
C SER A 590 5.14 22.52 -13.73
N THR A 591 5.65 22.80 -14.93
CA THR A 591 5.85 21.83 -16.00
C THR A 591 7.27 21.27 -15.92
N ILE A 592 7.41 19.96 -16.00
CA ILE A 592 8.69 19.28 -16.07
C ILE A 592 9.09 19.14 -17.55
N HIS A 593 10.32 19.51 -17.89
CA HIS A 593 10.92 19.32 -19.20
C HIS A 593 12.01 18.27 -19.10
N LEU A 594 11.73 17.09 -19.62
CA LEU A 594 12.61 15.92 -19.55
C LEU A 594 13.42 15.82 -20.84
N THR A 595 14.74 15.97 -20.78
CA THR A 595 15.56 16.02 -22.00
C THR A 595 16.64 14.97 -22.03
N GLY A 596 16.75 14.17 -23.09
CA GLY A 596 17.79 13.13 -23.19
C GLY A 596 18.89 13.41 -24.20
N PHE A 597 20.15 13.08 -23.89
CA PHE A 597 21.30 13.24 -24.81
C PHE A 597 21.60 12.06 -25.76
N LEU A 598 21.47 12.23 -27.08
CA LEU A 598 21.85 11.21 -28.06
C LEU A 598 23.20 11.54 -28.73
N HIS A 599 24.17 10.63 -28.62
CA HIS A 599 25.45 10.70 -29.32
C HIS A 599 25.34 10.09 -30.73
N SER A 600 26.08 10.65 -31.68
CA SER A 600 25.87 10.44 -33.13
C SER A 600 26.36 9.10 -33.71
N LYS A 601 26.45 8.00 -32.95
CA LYS A 601 26.83 6.67 -33.50
C LYS A 601 26.17 5.51 -32.75
N GLY A 602 25.07 4.96 -33.30
CA GLY A 602 24.47 3.69 -32.90
C GLY A 602 22.93 3.66 -32.95
N SER A 603 22.34 2.89 -33.85
CA SER A 603 20.87 2.75 -34.01
C SER A 603 20.18 2.07 -32.83
N VAL A 604 20.87 1.17 -32.13
CA VAL A 604 20.35 0.43 -30.97
C VAL A 604 20.19 1.32 -29.73
N TYR A 605 21.17 2.20 -29.46
CA TYR A 605 21.13 3.17 -28.36
C TYR A 605 19.99 4.19 -28.48
N LYS A 606 19.52 4.46 -29.70
CA LYS A 606 18.39 5.38 -29.94
C LYS A 606 17.07 4.82 -29.39
N ILE A 607 16.79 3.54 -29.67
CA ILE A 607 15.53 2.88 -29.28
C ILE A 607 15.45 2.75 -27.75
N GLU A 608 16.53 2.32 -27.10
CA GLU A 608 16.57 2.19 -25.63
C GLU A 608 16.38 3.55 -24.94
N LYS A 609 16.94 4.62 -25.50
CA LYS A 609 16.83 5.98 -24.96
C LYS A 609 15.43 6.56 -25.10
N GLU A 610 14.81 6.38 -26.27
CA GLU A 610 13.42 6.77 -26.51
C GLU A 610 12.48 6.02 -25.57
N ALA A 611 12.69 4.72 -25.35
CA ALA A 611 11.91 3.92 -24.42
C ALA A 611 12.08 4.40 -22.97
N LEU A 612 13.30 4.70 -22.51
CA LEU A 612 13.56 5.22 -21.17
C LEU A 612 12.85 6.56 -20.93
N ILE A 613 13.01 7.53 -21.83
CA ILE A 613 12.37 8.85 -21.72
C ILE A 613 10.86 8.69 -21.70
N LYS A 614 10.30 7.87 -22.60
CA LYS A 614 8.86 7.60 -22.66
C LYS A 614 8.34 6.97 -21.37
N ASN A 615 9.07 6.01 -20.80
CA ASN A 615 8.68 5.36 -19.55
C ASN A 615 8.70 6.34 -18.36
N VAL A 616 9.75 7.15 -18.24
CA VAL A 616 9.86 8.17 -17.19
C VAL A 616 8.80 9.25 -17.37
N ALA A 617 8.56 9.70 -18.61
CA ALA A 617 7.54 10.69 -18.91
C ALA A 617 6.13 10.18 -18.55
N SER A 618 5.81 8.95 -18.95
CA SER A 618 4.54 8.29 -18.60
C SER A 618 4.37 8.16 -17.08
N HIS A 619 5.46 7.86 -16.36
CA HIS A 619 5.43 7.80 -14.90
C HIS A 619 5.10 9.16 -14.28
N ILE A 620 5.71 10.24 -14.75
CA ILE A 620 5.45 11.61 -14.28
C ILE A 620 4.01 12.03 -14.64
N GLU A 621 3.54 11.76 -15.86
CA GLU A 621 2.15 12.03 -16.28
C GLU A 621 1.12 11.36 -15.37
N ASN A 622 1.35 10.09 -15.00
CA ASN A 622 0.48 9.35 -14.10
C ASN A 622 0.40 9.96 -12.69
N THR A 623 1.32 10.87 -12.32
CA THR A 623 1.22 11.64 -11.08
C THR A 623 0.38 12.91 -11.17
N GLY A 624 -0.12 13.25 -12.37
CA GLY A 624 -0.90 14.46 -12.65
C GLY A 624 -0.06 15.70 -12.95
N ILE A 625 1.26 15.56 -13.14
CA ILE A 625 2.17 16.68 -13.43
C ILE A 625 2.31 16.86 -14.95
N LYS A 626 2.30 18.12 -15.40
CA LYS A 626 2.54 18.47 -16.80
C LYS A 626 3.98 18.15 -17.18
N ILE A 627 4.18 17.47 -18.29
CA ILE A 627 5.51 17.14 -18.79
C ILE A 627 5.65 17.41 -20.29
N GLN A 628 6.85 17.79 -20.67
CA GLN A 628 7.33 17.81 -22.05
C GLN A 628 8.63 17.02 -22.11
N SER A 629 8.89 16.33 -23.22
CA SER A 629 10.13 15.59 -23.39
C SER A 629 10.75 15.76 -24.77
N GLU A 630 12.06 15.97 -24.83
CA GLU A 630 12.83 16.13 -26.08
C GLU A 630 14.14 15.34 -26.03
N ILE A 631 14.63 14.91 -27.19
CA ILE A 631 15.96 14.29 -27.32
C ILE A 631 16.91 15.29 -27.99
N LEU A 632 17.99 15.64 -27.29
CA LEU A 632 19.04 16.51 -27.77
C LEU A 632 20.15 15.71 -28.43
N HIS A 633 20.46 16.05 -29.68
CA HIS A 633 21.60 15.49 -30.39
C HIS A 633 22.89 16.24 -29.99
N VAL A 634 23.79 15.57 -29.29
CA VAL A 634 25.02 16.16 -28.74
C VAL A 634 26.27 15.43 -29.23
N SER A 635 27.39 16.16 -29.30
CA SER A 635 28.73 15.59 -29.41
C SER A 635 29.38 15.55 -28.03
N LYS A 636 30.49 14.78 -27.92
CA LYS A 636 31.26 14.67 -26.67
C LYS A 636 31.74 16.02 -26.11
N THR A 637 31.81 17.06 -26.94
CA THR A 637 32.42 18.36 -26.61
C THR A 637 31.42 19.51 -26.48
N ASN A 638 30.12 19.29 -26.68
CA ASN A 638 29.12 20.37 -26.66
C ASN A 638 27.83 20.03 -25.89
N ALA A 639 27.84 18.98 -25.08
CA ALA A 639 26.64 18.54 -24.37
C ALA A 639 26.12 19.59 -23.39
N GLU A 640 27.01 20.29 -22.67
CA GLU A 640 26.65 21.31 -21.69
C GLU A 640 26.11 22.57 -22.35
N SER A 641 26.75 23.04 -23.42
CA SER A 641 26.33 24.25 -24.13
C SER A 641 24.97 24.05 -24.78
N LYS A 642 24.77 22.94 -25.49
CA LYS A 642 23.48 22.59 -26.08
C LYS A 642 22.37 22.40 -25.04
N PHE A 643 22.70 21.85 -23.87
CA PHE A 643 21.74 21.71 -22.78
C PHE A 643 21.33 23.07 -22.20
N LEU A 644 22.29 23.97 -21.97
CA LEU A 644 21.98 25.32 -21.50
C LEU A 644 21.19 26.12 -22.54
N ASP A 645 21.48 25.97 -23.82
CA ASP A 645 20.69 26.57 -24.91
C ASP A 645 19.25 26.06 -24.90
N TYR A 646 19.08 24.74 -24.76
CA TYR A 646 17.76 24.13 -24.58
C TYR A 646 17.05 24.68 -23.34
N ALA A 647 17.77 24.84 -22.24
CA ALA A 647 17.17 25.31 -21.00
C ALA A 647 16.70 26.76 -21.08
N ASN A 648 17.51 27.63 -21.69
CA ASN A 648 17.13 29.01 -21.95
C ASN A 648 15.96 29.10 -22.94
N LYS A 649 15.98 28.30 -24.01
CA LYS A 649 14.89 28.25 -25.01
C LYS A 649 13.54 27.86 -24.40
N ASN A 650 13.56 26.99 -23.39
CA ASN A 650 12.36 26.54 -22.68
C ASN A 650 12.05 27.37 -21.42
N ASN A 651 12.68 28.55 -21.27
CA ASN A 651 12.47 29.46 -20.14
C ASN A 651 12.58 28.74 -18.77
N ALA A 652 13.64 27.97 -18.59
CA ALA A 652 13.88 27.23 -17.36
C ALA A 652 13.98 28.17 -16.15
N ASP A 653 13.25 27.84 -15.09
CA ASP A 653 13.36 28.51 -13.79
C ASP A 653 14.31 27.76 -12.85
N ILE A 654 14.39 26.43 -12.98
CA ILE A 654 15.30 25.55 -12.23
C ILE A 654 15.81 24.42 -13.13
N ILE A 655 17.09 24.09 -12.99
CA ILE A 655 17.71 22.88 -13.54
C ILE A 655 17.97 21.90 -12.39
N ILE A 656 17.62 20.61 -12.56
CA ILE A 656 17.90 19.57 -11.56
C ILE A 656 18.93 18.58 -12.14
N VAL A 657 20.09 18.49 -11.50
CA VAL A 657 21.20 17.60 -11.90
C VAL A 657 21.61 16.66 -10.76
N VAL A 658 22.46 15.69 -11.07
CA VAL A 658 23.11 14.81 -10.10
C VAL A 658 24.62 14.91 -10.32
N ALA A 659 25.38 15.28 -9.29
CA ALA A 659 26.83 15.24 -9.29
C ALA A 659 27.31 13.93 -8.64
N LYS A 660 28.10 13.11 -9.36
CA LYS A 660 28.70 11.86 -8.81
C LYS A 660 29.91 12.19 -7.93
N ARG A 661 30.12 11.40 -6.86
CA ARG A 661 31.16 11.62 -5.85
C ARG A 661 32.51 10.94 -6.10
N SER A 662 32.61 9.95 -6.99
CA SER A 662 33.84 9.15 -7.13
C SER A 662 34.58 9.33 -8.45
N SER A 663 35.90 9.37 -8.31
CA SER A 663 36.92 9.34 -9.34
C SER A 663 37.21 7.89 -9.78
N LYS A 664 36.52 7.40 -10.82
CA LYS A 664 36.99 6.40 -11.80
C LYS A 664 35.83 5.96 -12.71
N PHE A 665 36.06 6.03 -14.02
CA PHE A 665 35.28 5.49 -15.14
C PHE A 665 33.82 5.95 -15.37
N SER A 666 33.63 6.89 -16.31
CA SER A 666 32.78 6.72 -17.51
C SER A 666 32.96 7.93 -18.45
N GLU A 667 33.64 7.70 -19.56
CA GLU A 667 33.67 8.59 -20.71
C GLU A 667 32.32 8.51 -21.40
N ILE A 668 31.58 9.63 -21.53
CA ILE A 668 30.72 9.99 -22.69
C ILE A 668 29.93 11.31 -22.44
N LEU A 669 29.81 11.82 -21.21
CA LEU A 669 29.32 13.21 -20.96
C LEU A 669 30.38 14.17 -20.34
N GLY A 670 31.65 13.77 -20.35
CA GLY A 670 32.72 14.48 -19.66
C GLY A 670 32.60 14.32 -18.14
N GLN A 671 33.73 14.23 -17.44
CA GLN A 671 33.79 14.09 -15.97
C GLN A 671 33.07 15.21 -15.20
N ASN A 672 32.62 16.28 -15.86
CA ASN A 672 32.27 17.56 -15.24
C ASN A 672 30.91 18.11 -15.69
N PHE A 673 29.97 17.34 -16.27
CA PHE A 673 28.71 17.92 -16.77
C PHE A 673 27.95 18.71 -15.68
N ALA A 674 27.65 18.09 -14.54
CA ALA A 674 26.96 18.78 -13.44
C ALA A 674 27.77 19.99 -12.92
N GLU A 675 29.09 19.84 -12.80
CA GLU A 675 29.98 20.94 -12.39
C GLU A 675 29.92 22.12 -13.37
N GLN A 676 29.98 21.83 -14.67
CA GLN A 676 29.89 22.82 -15.73
C GLN A 676 28.51 23.48 -15.80
N ILE A 677 27.42 22.74 -15.52
CA ILE A 677 26.09 23.34 -15.41
C ILE A 677 26.03 24.29 -14.22
N ILE A 678 26.51 23.89 -13.03
CA ILE A 678 26.52 24.75 -11.83
C ILE A 678 27.38 26.00 -12.06
N ASP A 679 28.53 25.86 -12.70
CA ASP A 679 29.46 26.96 -12.98
C ASP A 679 28.93 27.91 -14.06
N LYS A 680 28.48 27.38 -15.21
CA LYS A 680 28.14 28.19 -16.39
C LYS A 680 26.68 28.65 -16.44
N SER A 681 25.75 27.98 -15.76
CA SER A 681 24.32 28.32 -15.78
C SER A 681 24.04 29.61 -15.02
N ASP A 682 23.24 30.49 -15.61
CA ASP A 682 22.62 31.64 -14.91
C ASP A 682 21.24 31.26 -14.33
N ILE A 683 20.69 30.10 -14.71
CA ILE A 683 19.50 29.47 -14.14
C ILE A 683 19.90 28.73 -12.87
N PRO A 684 19.13 28.83 -11.76
CA PRO A 684 19.37 28.06 -10.55
C PRO A 684 19.54 26.57 -10.80
N VAL A 685 20.50 25.96 -10.10
CA VAL A 685 20.82 24.54 -10.25
C VAL A 685 20.64 23.82 -8.92
N LEU A 686 19.70 22.88 -8.89
CA LEU A 686 19.52 21.95 -7.79
C LEU A 686 20.37 20.70 -8.03
N ASN A 687 21.41 20.54 -7.24
CA ASN A 687 22.21 19.32 -7.22
C ASN A 687 21.62 18.30 -6.25
N ILE A 688 21.26 17.13 -6.77
CA ILE A 688 20.84 15.97 -5.99
C ILE A 688 22.05 15.08 -5.74
N ILE A 689 22.19 14.61 -4.52
CA ILE A 689 23.22 13.64 -4.19
C ILE A 689 22.66 12.25 -4.50
N PRO A 690 23.35 11.46 -5.31
CA PRO A 690 22.98 10.06 -5.46
C PRO A 690 23.22 9.38 -4.11
N TYR A 691 22.22 8.68 -3.58
CA TYR A 691 22.45 7.79 -2.42
C TYR A 691 23.64 6.89 -2.73
N ALA A 692 24.64 6.89 -1.84
CA ALA A 692 25.92 6.25 -2.08
C ALA A 692 25.74 4.79 -2.52
N GLU A 693 26.38 4.40 -3.62
CA GLU A 693 26.91 3.04 -3.71
C GLU A 693 27.94 2.98 -2.57
N PHE A 694 27.66 2.17 -1.56
CA PHE A 694 28.52 2.03 -0.38
C PHE A 694 29.94 1.70 -0.83
N ASP A 695 30.92 2.51 -0.41
CA ASP A 695 32.35 2.16 -0.47
C ASP A 695 32.56 0.87 0.34
N GLU A 696 33.31 -0.08 -0.24
CA GLU A 696 33.49 -1.44 0.28
C GLU A 696 34.34 -1.53 1.58
N ASP A 697 34.86 -0.43 2.10
CA ASP A 697 35.78 -0.43 3.24
C ASP A 697 35.35 0.56 4.33
N GLU A 698 34.36 0.20 5.16
CA GLU A 698 34.28 0.69 6.56
C GLU A 698 33.24 -0.11 7.34
N THR A 699 33.72 -1.01 8.20
CA THR A 699 32.92 -1.72 9.21
C THR A 699 32.46 -0.76 10.30
N TYR A 700 31.24 -0.23 10.20
CA TYR A 700 30.44 0.18 11.36
C TYR A 700 28.95 -0.11 11.17
N SER A 701 28.42 -0.85 12.12
CA SER A 701 27.05 -1.32 12.24
C SER A 701 26.14 -0.30 12.93
N VAL A 702 25.36 0.48 12.17
CA VAL A 702 24.00 0.92 12.57
C VAL A 702 23.24 1.31 11.30
N GLY A 703 22.24 0.53 10.90
CA GLY A 703 21.27 0.93 9.88
C GLY A 703 19.98 1.36 10.57
N PRO A 704 19.49 2.57 10.30
CA PRO A 704 18.07 2.67 9.93
C PRO A 704 17.72 3.91 9.08
N PHE A 705 16.91 3.74 8.03
CA PHE A 705 15.89 4.75 7.74
C PHE A 705 14.69 4.14 7.00
N VAL A 706 13.51 4.33 7.59
CA VAL A 706 12.19 3.91 7.09
C VAL A 706 11.21 5.04 7.44
N ASP A 707 10.93 5.90 6.47
CA ASP A 707 9.65 6.61 6.32
C ASP A 707 9.04 6.34 4.92
N PRO A 708 8.34 5.21 4.77
CA PRO A 708 7.38 4.96 3.71
C PRO A 708 5.94 5.29 4.17
N LEU A 709 5.76 6.13 5.20
CA LEU A 709 4.67 6.13 6.20
C LEU A 709 3.29 6.62 5.73
N GLY A 710 3.01 6.75 4.44
CA GLY A 710 1.64 7.14 4.05
C GLY A 710 1.20 8.50 4.62
N LEU A 711 2.11 9.49 4.61
CA LEU A 711 1.81 10.91 4.88
C LEU A 711 1.03 11.60 3.74
N MET A 712 0.50 10.85 2.78
CA MET A 712 -0.41 11.34 1.73
C MET A 712 -1.78 10.63 1.82
N ARG A 713 -2.33 10.51 3.05
CA ARG A 713 -3.78 10.34 3.22
C ARG A 713 -4.41 11.70 3.50
N LYS A 714 -5.12 12.14 2.47
CA LYS A 714 -6.14 13.20 2.39
C LYS A 714 -6.94 13.39 3.68
N GLU A 715 -7.17 14.66 4.03
CA GLU A 715 -8.55 15.15 4.11
C GLU A 715 -9.09 15.36 2.69
#